data_AF-A0A850KJ04-F1
#
_entry.id   AF-A0A850KJ04-F1
#
_cell.length_a   1.000
_cell.length_b   1.000
_cell.length_c   1.000
_cell.angle_alpha   90.00
_cell.angle_beta   90.00
_cell.angle_gamma   90.00
#
_symmetry.space_group_name_H-M   'P 1'
#
loop_
_entity.id
_entity.type
_entity.pdbx_description
1 polymer ?
#
loop_
_entity_poly.entity_id
_entity_poly.type
_entity_poly.pdbx_seq_one_letter_code
_entity_poly.pdbx_strand_id
1 'polypeptide(L)'
;MPFGRRILRWFLHSWKTTLLLVSLVYLATYFLGERCLFQFAAFESSHDHSVLSDLNLYLLSTQAAIVSVIYAISIALITIVYQNNPARNTWVNVFFAETEVRALSFLGLLFIGFTALEGFWLDRVNAETFTVMTFLNVVWFVANIFGCGFFLYKAAKFLLPSQRVGLLKSYTANDLWLSETKEVLKDHYWQNSCELGYLPKGKDGVDFWLGRHWFDRGEIAVSRTFSRGKKLVDVRLWLLRPVFKSLLKQEGNPNYIPDDEFTHNELTPNYIIFPVSVGEVYPENGDVNEQIELCNISRKDNKPTCVIEWKEFFIKNAFVFKNEEWHPHKSSCATMLSDLAEVCIDAIKRDNEADFKEARKTLIDQLEFLLALSVTESTNDEIWNVMVINDDWMYSLRTLMRITTEKIHQNPFYAERMMSGISNLLWSVGPKLNMRSYQTVMWLPSYMIYVLNLDWSHRQMKYMSNSGNPLSGIWLPQPDRSDFYGALRGLIGQWEHLTRTIHTRRGGPQLATEWDWRSRESCLRTVYLERNGQFIVESVQVGNIDGANWSIDTFLQFIDRISLEMDDNYYLSPNESNEINTALIQDRDHYQRWYHDNKEKHYLTHYDSDDIADGVAYYAFCNRWVDTALATILVLIDWTLYPKPDRDVDFENDHVLSIEAVKRIVHLIPEDKKDVRINYRSVPMTGGVLFSEPREIFNCLLRIFATGNRWSESSYYAEISKYIEKLCQMQETDRVTGRVYSGYGGDLDVEAFKGSIGVLLLCSIPDKPDEYYQVLPEQWVIEHAGEN
;
A
#
# COMPACT_ATOMS: atom_id res chain seq x y z
N MET A 1 -27.97 25.65 -3.22
CA MET A 1 -27.90 24.90 -1.93
C MET A 1 -26.50 24.45 -1.43
N PRO A 2 -25.32 24.75 -2.03
CA PRO A 2 -24.01 24.37 -1.42
C PRO A 2 -23.60 25.23 -0.21
N PHE A 3 -23.98 26.51 -0.19
CA PHE A 3 -23.50 27.49 0.80
C PHE A 3 -24.07 27.25 2.21
N GLY A 4 -25.38 27.05 2.33
CA GLY A 4 -26.02 26.74 3.62
C GLY A 4 -25.51 25.43 4.26
N ARG A 5 -25.21 24.41 3.44
CA ARG A 5 -24.59 23.16 3.93
C ARG A 5 -23.17 23.38 4.44
N ARG A 6 -22.37 24.24 3.79
CA ARG A 6 -21.00 24.58 4.24
C ARG A 6 -21.02 25.38 5.53
N ILE A 7 -21.91 26.36 5.66
CA ILE A 7 -22.07 27.14 6.91
C ILE A 7 -22.52 26.22 8.05
N LEU A 8 -23.54 25.39 7.84
CA LEU A 8 -24.03 24.49 8.87
C LEU A 8 -22.95 23.49 9.32
N ARG A 9 -22.20 22.91 8.36
CA ARG A 9 -21.05 22.04 8.69
C ARG A 9 -19.95 22.79 9.43
N TRP A 10 -19.61 24.01 9.02
CA TRP A 10 -18.59 24.79 9.71
C TRP A 10 -19.01 25.10 11.16
N PHE A 11 -20.29 25.46 11.35
CA PHE A 11 -20.88 25.78 12.65
C PHE A 11 -20.88 24.57 13.59
N LEU A 12 -21.18 23.36 13.06
CA LEU A 12 -21.17 22.09 13.80
C LEU A 12 -19.75 21.57 14.06
N HIS A 13 -18.88 21.59 13.05
CA HIS A 13 -17.51 21.07 13.15
C HIS A 13 -16.62 21.95 14.05
N SER A 14 -16.86 23.27 14.04
CA SER A 14 -16.16 24.23 14.89
C SER A 14 -16.98 24.61 16.12
N TRP A 15 -17.74 23.67 16.70
CA TRP A 15 -18.67 23.95 17.79
C TRP A 15 -18.02 24.68 18.98
N LYS A 16 -16.71 24.50 19.24
CA LYS A 16 -15.98 25.25 20.28
C LYS A 16 -15.84 26.74 19.97
N THR A 17 -15.52 27.12 18.73
CA THR A 17 -15.44 28.53 18.32
C THR A 17 -16.81 29.13 18.16
N THR A 18 -17.77 28.36 17.63
CA THR A 18 -19.18 28.72 17.58
C THR A 18 -19.72 29.02 18.98
N LEU A 19 -19.42 28.14 19.94
CA LEU A 19 -19.78 28.32 21.34
C LEU A 19 -19.12 29.55 21.95
N LEU A 20 -17.83 29.74 21.72
CA LEU A 20 -17.13 30.92 22.22
C LEU A 20 -17.76 32.20 21.65
N LEU A 21 -18.13 32.19 20.37
CA LEU A 21 -18.79 33.32 19.71
C LEU A 21 -20.21 33.54 20.23
N VAL A 22 -21.02 32.50 20.36
CA VAL A 22 -22.39 32.60 20.90
C VAL A 22 -22.36 33.04 22.35
N SER A 23 -21.50 32.47 23.19
CA SER A 23 -21.30 32.87 24.59
C SER A 23 -20.79 34.31 24.70
N LEU A 24 -19.86 34.73 23.84
CA LEU A 24 -19.39 36.11 23.81
C LEU A 24 -20.48 37.08 23.35
N VAL A 25 -21.30 36.71 22.35
CA VAL A 25 -22.44 37.52 21.91
C VAL A 25 -23.48 37.61 23.03
N TYR A 26 -23.75 36.52 23.75
CA TYR A 26 -24.67 36.49 24.89
C TYR A 26 -24.18 37.39 26.04
N LEU A 27 -22.91 37.23 26.43
CA LEU A 27 -22.26 38.04 27.47
C LEU A 27 -22.17 39.51 27.05
N ALA A 28 -21.83 39.79 25.79
CA ALA A 28 -21.79 41.14 25.26
C ALA A 28 -23.17 41.79 25.25
N THR A 29 -24.22 41.06 24.87
CA THR A 29 -25.61 41.55 24.91
C THR A 29 -26.05 41.85 26.34
N TYR A 30 -25.65 41.02 27.31
CA TYR A 30 -25.88 41.24 28.73
C TYR A 30 -25.16 42.50 29.25
N PHE A 31 -23.84 42.63 29.02
CA PHE A 31 -23.04 43.72 29.57
C PHE A 31 -23.18 45.06 28.81
N LEU A 32 -23.47 45.01 27.50
CA LEU A 32 -23.61 46.22 26.66
C LEU A 32 -25.07 46.65 26.50
N GLY A 33 -26.03 45.80 26.86
CA GLY A 33 -27.46 46.08 26.73
C GLY A 33 -27.91 47.32 27.48
N GLU A 34 -27.30 47.63 28.63
CA GLU A 34 -27.57 48.87 29.38
C GLU A 34 -27.17 50.16 28.64
N ARG A 35 -26.27 50.10 27.63
CA ARG A 35 -25.69 51.31 27.00
C ARG A 35 -25.93 51.44 25.50
N CYS A 36 -26.08 50.34 24.76
CA CYS A 36 -26.07 50.37 23.29
C CYS A 36 -27.40 50.02 22.61
N LEU A 37 -28.33 49.31 23.28
CA LEU A 37 -29.51 48.75 22.62
C LEU A 37 -30.75 49.66 22.62
N PHE A 38 -30.68 50.81 23.29
CA PHE A 38 -31.75 51.82 23.39
C PHE A 38 -32.26 52.32 22.02
N GLN A 39 -31.50 52.15 20.93
CA GLN A 39 -31.91 52.58 19.58
C GLN A 39 -32.63 51.50 18.76
N PHE A 40 -32.52 50.22 19.12
CA PHE A 40 -33.19 49.12 18.40
C PHE A 40 -34.53 48.72 19.04
N ALA A 41 -34.74 49.04 20.32
CA ALA A 41 -35.95 48.69 21.07
C ALA A 41 -37.06 49.75 21.02
N ALA A 42 -37.12 50.58 19.96
CA ALA A 42 -38.27 51.48 19.69
C ALA A 42 -39.50 50.71 19.15
N PHE A 43 -39.71 49.48 19.62
CA PHE A 43 -40.92 48.69 19.41
C PHE A 43 -41.77 48.87 20.67
N GLU A 44 -42.98 49.44 20.52
CA GLU A 44 -43.87 49.87 21.62
C GLU A 44 -43.87 48.92 22.83
N SER A 45 -43.30 49.42 23.94
CA SER A 45 -43.09 48.74 25.21
C SER A 45 -44.37 48.61 26.04
N SER A 46 -45.39 47.93 25.50
CA SER A 46 -46.57 47.52 26.27
C SER A 46 -46.76 46.00 26.31
N HIS A 47 -45.78 45.23 25.83
CA HIS A 47 -45.86 43.77 25.91
C HIS A 47 -45.52 43.31 27.33
N ASP A 48 -46.48 42.67 27.98
CA ASP A 48 -46.31 42.12 29.33
C ASP A 48 -45.09 41.20 29.39
N HIS A 49 -44.21 41.47 30.35
CA HIS A 49 -43.06 40.60 30.68
C HIS A 49 -43.47 39.14 30.89
N SER A 50 -44.71 38.89 31.33
CA SER A 50 -45.27 37.54 31.47
C SER A 50 -45.30 36.79 30.15
N VAL A 51 -45.68 37.44 29.04
CA VAL A 51 -45.79 36.79 27.72
C VAL A 51 -44.42 36.35 27.19
N LEU A 52 -43.40 37.20 27.34
CA LEU A 52 -42.02 36.87 26.94
C LEU A 52 -41.40 35.80 27.86
N SER A 53 -41.75 35.82 29.15
CA SER A 53 -41.35 34.79 30.12
C SER A 53 -41.97 33.43 29.76
N ASP A 54 -43.27 33.42 29.49
CA ASP A 54 -44.00 32.22 29.05
C ASP A 54 -43.42 31.66 27.75
N LEU A 55 -43.09 32.53 26.77
CA LEU A 55 -42.43 32.11 25.53
C LEU A 55 -41.09 31.43 25.80
N ASN A 56 -40.21 32.02 26.62
CA ASN A 56 -38.92 31.41 26.96
C ASN A 56 -39.11 30.07 27.70
N LEU A 57 -40.12 29.95 28.56
CA LEU A 57 -40.46 28.69 29.23
C LEU A 57 -40.93 27.61 28.24
N TYR A 58 -41.73 27.99 27.23
CA TYR A 58 -42.12 27.08 26.13
C TYR A 58 -40.91 26.67 25.27
N LEU A 59 -40.00 27.59 24.96
CA LEU A 59 -38.77 27.28 24.21
C LEU A 59 -37.87 26.33 25.01
N LEU A 60 -37.68 26.60 26.30
CA LEU A 60 -36.90 25.76 27.21
C LEU A 60 -37.43 24.32 27.28
N SER A 61 -38.73 24.18 27.55
CA SER A 61 -39.38 22.86 27.67
C SER A 61 -39.35 22.09 26.34
N THR A 62 -39.59 22.77 25.22
CA THR A 62 -39.51 22.16 23.89
C THR A 62 -38.08 21.73 23.55
N GLN A 63 -37.07 22.56 23.84
CA GLN A 63 -35.68 22.20 23.63
C GLN A 63 -35.27 20.99 24.49
N ALA A 64 -35.71 20.92 25.75
CA ALA A 64 -35.46 19.78 26.63
C ALA A 64 -36.06 18.48 26.06
N ALA A 65 -37.27 18.54 25.50
CA ALA A 65 -37.88 17.40 24.82
C ALA A 65 -37.06 16.99 23.56
N ILE A 66 -36.64 17.96 22.74
CA ILE A 66 -35.81 17.70 21.54
C ILE A 66 -34.50 16.99 21.92
N VAL A 67 -33.77 17.53 22.90
CA VAL A 67 -32.51 16.94 23.38
C VAL A 67 -32.73 15.52 23.91
N SER A 68 -33.82 15.29 24.65
CA SER A 68 -34.17 13.96 25.16
C SER A 68 -34.42 12.95 24.04
N VAL A 69 -35.14 13.36 22.99
CA VAL A 69 -35.39 12.52 21.81
C VAL A 69 -34.09 12.22 21.06
N ILE A 70 -33.22 13.21 20.86
CA ILE A 70 -31.92 13.01 20.21
C ILE A 70 -31.10 11.97 20.98
N TYR A 71 -30.96 12.09 22.31
CA TYR A 71 -30.23 11.12 23.12
C TYR A 71 -30.86 9.72 23.09
N ALA A 72 -32.19 9.63 23.20
CA ALA A 72 -32.89 8.33 23.14
C ALA A 72 -32.63 7.61 21.81
N ILE A 73 -32.72 8.33 20.69
CA ILE A 73 -32.44 7.79 19.35
C ILE A 73 -30.97 7.40 19.23
N SER A 74 -30.04 8.26 19.66
CA SER A 74 -28.61 7.96 19.61
C SER A 74 -28.24 6.72 20.43
N ILE A 75 -28.79 6.59 21.64
CA ILE A 75 -28.57 5.41 22.48
C ILE A 75 -29.12 4.17 21.77
N ALA A 76 -30.37 4.21 21.28
CA ALA A 76 -30.96 3.08 20.57
C ALA A 76 -30.14 2.66 19.34
N LEU A 77 -29.68 3.61 18.52
CA LEU A 77 -28.87 3.34 17.34
C LEU A 77 -27.48 2.79 17.70
N ILE A 78 -26.83 3.37 18.71
CA ILE A 78 -25.55 2.85 19.20
C ILE A 78 -25.75 1.43 19.73
N THR A 79 -26.81 1.16 20.50
CA THR A 79 -27.13 -0.20 20.97
C THR A 79 -27.32 -1.17 19.80
N ILE A 80 -28.04 -0.77 18.74
CA ILE A 80 -28.19 -1.59 17.53
C ILE A 80 -26.84 -1.87 16.85
N VAL A 81 -25.96 -0.88 16.78
CA VAL A 81 -24.60 -1.05 16.22
C VAL A 81 -23.73 -1.94 17.11
N TYR A 82 -23.86 -1.85 18.42
CA TYR A 82 -23.09 -2.68 19.36
C TYR A 82 -23.54 -4.14 19.39
N GLN A 83 -24.79 -4.43 19.02
CA GLN A 83 -25.30 -5.79 18.95
C GLN A 83 -24.67 -6.55 17.78
N ASN A 84 -23.76 -7.47 18.09
CA ASN A 84 -23.17 -8.47 17.18
C ASN A 84 -22.47 -7.93 15.92
N ASN A 85 -22.00 -6.67 15.94
CA ASN A 85 -21.23 -6.09 14.84
C ASN A 85 -19.72 -5.99 15.19
N PRO A 86 -18.85 -6.73 14.51
CA PRO A 86 -17.40 -6.64 14.70
C PRO A 86 -16.85 -5.24 14.42
N ALA A 87 -17.39 -4.53 13.42
CA ALA A 87 -16.97 -3.17 13.05
C ALA A 87 -17.63 -2.07 13.90
N ARG A 88 -18.03 -2.38 15.15
CA ARG A 88 -18.77 -1.44 16.02
C ARG A 88 -18.03 -0.11 16.20
N ASN A 89 -16.71 -0.13 16.36
CA ASN A 89 -15.93 1.07 16.64
C ASN A 89 -15.95 2.01 15.43
N THR A 90 -15.69 1.48 14.24
CA THR A 90 -15.84 2.19 12.98
C THR A 90 -17.23 2.77 12.81
N TRP A 91 -18.29 1.97 12.96
CA TRP A 91 -19.66 2.43 12.73
C TRP A 91 -20.12 3.48 13.75
N VAL A 92 -19.67 3.38 14.99
CA VAL A 92 -19.92 4.39 16.04
C VAL A 92 -19.22 5.71 15.70
N ASN A 93 -17.98 5.66 15.24
CA ASN A 93 -17.25 6.85 14.82
C ASN A 93 -17.89 7.51 13.59
N VAL A 94 -18.27 6.72 12.59
CA VAL A 94 -19.03 7.20 11.42
C VAL A 94 -20.34 7.85 11.86
N PHE A 95 -21.08 7.21 12.77
CA PHE A 95 -22.33 7.76 13.30
C PHE A 95 -22.12 9.12 13.96
N PHE A 96 -21.17 9.23 14.89
CA PHE A 96 -20.91 10.48 15.60
C PHE A 96 -20.44 11.61 14.67
N ALA A 97 -19.57 11.31 13.71
CA ALA A 97 -19.05 12.29 12.77
C ALA A 97 -20.10 12.75 11.75
N GLU A 98 -20.87 11.83 11.17
CA GLU A 98 -21.82 12.17 10.10
C GLU A 98 -23.16 12.75 10.61
N THR A 99 -23.54 12.44 11.85
CA THR A 99 -24.80 12.95 12.45
C THR A 99 -24.60 14.22 13.27
N GLU A 100 -23.36 14.57 13.63
CA GLU A 100 -23.00 15.74 14.45
C GLU A 100 -23.77 15.81 15.78
N VAL A 101 -24.23 14.65 16.28
CA VAL A 101 -25.07 14.55 17.47
C VAL A 101 -24.40 15.17 18.70
N ARG A 102 -23.07 15.09 18.82
CA ARG A 102 -22.33 15.69 19.94
C ARG A 102 -22.49 17.20 19.96
N ALA A 103 -22.30 17.85 18.82
CA ALA A 103 -22.43 19.31 18.71
C ALA A 103 -23.88 19.73 18.94
N LEU A 104 -24.84 19.05 18.32
CA LEU A 104 -26.26 19.37 18.43
C LEU A 104 -26.78 19.19 19.87
N SER A 105 -26.50 18.05 20.51
CA SER A 105 -26.92 17.80 21.89
C SER A 105 -26.30 18.80 22.85
N PHE A 106 -25.02 19.16 22.65
CA PHE A 106 -24.36 20.13 23.50
C PHE A 106 -24.89 21.55 23.32
N LEU A 107 -25.14 21.99 22.07
CA LEU A 107 -25.80 23.27 21.78
C LEU A 107 -27.21 23.33 22.38
N GLY A 108 -27.95 22.23 22.35
CA GLY A 108 -29.26 22.11 22.99
C GLY A 108 -29.19 22.18 24.51
N LEU A 109 -28.23 21.50 25.15
CA LEU A 109 -28.02 21.55 26.60
C LEU A 109 -27.58 22.95 27.06
N LEU A 110 -26.74 23.63 26.27
CA LEU A 110 -26.35 25.00 26.57
C LEU A 110 -27.52 25.95 26.47
N PHE A 111 -28.34 25.85 25.42
CA PHE A 111 -29.58 26.63 25.30
C PHE A 111 -30.43 26.47 26.57
N ILE A 112 -30.65 25.23 27.01
CA ILE A 112 -31.39 24.93 28.24
C ILE A 112 -30.73 25.61 29.45
N GLY A 113 -29.42 25.50 29.59
CA GLY A 113 -28.67 26.11 30.69
C GLY A 113 -28.76 27.64 30.69
N PHE A 114 -28.60 28.29 29.54
CA PHE A 114 -28.67 29.75 29.40
C PHE A 114 -30.10 30.26 29.65
N THR A 115 -31.11 29.69 29.01
CA THR A 115 -32.51 30.11 29.23
C THR A 115 -32.98 29.83 30.66
N ALA A 116 -32.53 28.74 31.29
CA ALA A 116 -32.79 28.49 32.71
C ALA A 116 -32.08 29.51 33.61
N LEU A 117 -30.82 29.86 33.29
CA LEU A 117 -30.10 30.92 33.99
C LEU A 117 -30.86 32.24 33.90
N GLU A 118 -31.31 32.66 32.71
CA GLU A 118 -32.11 33.88 32.53
C GLU A 118 -33.33 33.95 33.45
N GLY A 119 -33.99 32.81 33.69
CA GLY A 119 -35.11 32.73 34.63
C GLY A 119 -34.75 33.18 36.06
N PHE A 120 -33.50 32.99 36.50
CA PHE A 120 -33.03 33.48 37.80
C PHE A 120 -32.76 35.00 37.84
N TRP A 121 -32.60 35.64 36.69
CA TRP A 121 -32.24 37.06 36.57
C TRP A 121 -33.38 37.93 36.05
N LEU A 122 -34.57 37.36 35.83
CA LEU A 122 -35.76 38.06 35.36
C LEU A 122 -36.03 39.36 36.13
N ASP A 123 -35.85 39.35 37.46
CA ASP A 123 -36.12 40.51 38.33
C ASP A 123 -35.07 41.62 38.23
N ARG A 124 -33.93 41.37 37.57
CA ARG A 124 -32.78 42.29 37.51
C ARG A 124 -32.51 42.85 36.12
N VAL A 125 -33.23 42.39 35.10
CA VAL A 125 -32.97 42.73 33.69
C VAL A 125 -34.11 43.56 33.13
N ASN A 126 -33.76 44.64 32.45
CA ASN A 126 -34.67 45.59 31.84
C ASN A 126 -35.51 44.92 30.73
N ALA A 127 -36.73 45.39 30.50
CA ALA A 127 -37.65 44.86 29.47
C ALA A 127 -37.04 44.77 28.06
N GLU A 128 -36.28 45.79 27.66
CA GLU A 128 -35.64 45.86 26.35
C GLU A 128 -34.56 44.79 26.20
N THR A 129 -33.69 44.64 27.20
CA THR A 129 -32.65 43.61 27.22
C THR A 129 -33.28 42.21 27.22
N PHE A 130 -34.36 42.01 27.98
CA PHE A 130 -35.09 40.74 28.00
C PHE A 130 -35.75 40.41 26.65
N THR A 131 -36.25 41.42 25.94
CA THR A 131 -36.82 41.25 24.59
C THR A 131 -35.75 40.82 23.59
N VAL A 132 -34.57 41.46 23.62
CA VAL A 132 -33.44 41.09 22.74
C VAL A 132 -32.92 39.69 23.05
N MET A 133 -32.80 39.33 24.33
CA MET A 133 -32.45 37.97 24.75
C MET A 133 -33.46 36.93 24.26
N THR A 134 -34.75 37.21 24.41
CA THR A 134 -35.82 36.34 23.91
C THR A 134 -35.74 36.17 22.39
N PHE A 135 -35.45 37.23 21.65
CA PHE A 135 -35.23 37.14 20.20
C PHE A 135 -34.02 36.27 19.84
N LEU A 136 -32.89 36.42 20.55
CA LEU A 136 -31.71 35.57 20.38
C LEU A 136 -32.02 34.10 20.71
N ASN A 137 -32.81 33.84 21.75
CA ASN A 137 -33.29 32.51 22.09
C ASN A 137 -34.12 31.90 20.96
N VAL A 138 -35.06 32.66 20.37
CA VAL A 138 -35.85 32.18 19.22
C VAL A 138 -34.94 31.82 18.05
N VAL A 139 -33.96 32.67 17.72
CA VAL A 139 -33.02 32.39 16.61
C VAL A 139 -32.17 31.15 16.89
N TRP A 140 -31.64 31.00 18.12
CA TRP A 140 -30.88 29.81 18.52
C TRP A 140 -31.76 28.57 18.48
N PHE A 141 -32.97 28.62 19.02
CA PHE A 141 -33.91 27.52 19.01
C PHE A 141 -34.26 27.07 17.58
N VAL A 142 -34.51 28.02 16.66
CA VAL A 142 -34.74 27.71 15.23
C VAL A 142 -33.52 27.00 14.62
N ALA A 143 -32.30 27.45 14.93
CA ALA A 143 -31.08 26.78 14.48
C ALA A 143 -30.99 25.34 15.04
N ASN A 144 -31.36 25.12 16.30
CA ASN A 144 -31.41 23.79 16.91
C ASN A 144 -32.48 22.90 16.27
N ILE A 145 -33.64 23.43 15.87
CA ILE A 145 -34.66 22.67 15.13
C ILE A 145 -34.10 22.21 13.78
N PHE A 146 -33.46 23.10 13.02
CA PHE A 146 -32.83 22.72 11.76
C PHE A 146 -31.74 21.66 11.96
N GLY A 147 -30.93 21.81 13.01
CA GLY A 147 -29.95 20.81 13.42
C GLY A 147 -30.58 19.46 13.75
N CYS A 148 -31.70 19.45 14.48
CA CYS A 148 -32.47 18.25 14.78
C CYS A 148 -33.03 17.58 13.52
N GLY A 149 -33.60 18.35 12.60
CA GLY A 149 -34.04 17.83 11.30
C GLY A 149 -32.89 17.20 10.50
N PHE A 150 -31.72 17.83 10.51
CA PHE A 150 -30.50 17.29 9.89
C PHE A 150 -30.03 15.98 10.56
N PHE A 151 -30.01 15.95 11.89
CA PHE A 151 -29.68 14.75 12.68
C PHE A 151 -30.63 13.59 12.35
N LEU A 152 -31.95 13.82 12.40
CA LEU A 152 -32.95 12.78 12.12
C LEU A 152 -32.81 12.25 10.69
N TYR A 153 -32.58 13.13 9.72
CA TYR A 153 -32.32 12.72 8.33
C TYR A 153 -31.08 11.83 8.23
N LYS A 154 -29.96 12.22 8.85
CA LYS A 154 -28.71 11.44 8.83
C LYS A 154 -28.81 10.13 9.60
N ALA A 155 -29.50 10.13 10.73
CA ALA A 155 -29.81 8.93 11.51
C ALA A 155 -30.68 7.94 10.72
N ALA A 156 -31.70 8.42 10.00
CA ALA A 156 -32.50 7.59 9.11
C ALA A 156 -31.68 7.00 7.95
N LYS A 157 -30.77 7.79 7.36
CA LYS A 157 -29.82 7.26 6.36
C LYS A 157 -28.90 6.20 6.93
N PHE A 158 -28.43 6.40 8.16
CA PHE A 158 -27.57 5.44 8.84
C PHE A 158 -28.29 4.12 9.11
N LEU A 159 -29.61 4.12 9.31
CA LEU A 159 -30.38 2.88 9.46
C LEU A 159 -30.40 2.04 8.17
N LEU A 160 -30.43 2.67 6.99
CA LEU A 160 -30.53 1.99 5.69
C LEU A 160 -29.17 1.42 5.24
N PRO A 161 -28.99 0.08 5.12
CA PRO A 161 -27.72 -0.53 4.73
C PRO A 161 -27.15 0.00 3.41
N SER A 162 -28.01 0.22 2.41
CA SER A 162 -27.63 0.76 1.10
C SER A 162 -27.03 2.17 1.14
N GLN A 163 -27.30 2.95 2.19
CA GLN A 163 -26.77 4.30 2.35
C GLN A 163 -25.60 4.38 3.35
N ARG A 164 -25.38 3.35 4.17
CA ARG A 164 -24.26 3.29 5.13
C ARG A 164 -22.90 3.41 4.46
N VAL A 165 -22.72 2.76 3.31
CA VAL A 165 -21.47 2.86 2.53
C VAL A 165 -21.20 4.30 2.09
N GLY A 166 -22.23 5.05 1.72
CA GLY A 166 -22.08 6.46 1.37
C GLY A 166 -21.68 7.35 2.56
N LEU A 167 -22.20 7.05 3.76
CA LEU A 167 -21.79 7.73 4.99
C LEU A 167 -20.36 7.37 5.39
N LEU A 168 -19.99 6.10 5.26
CA LEU A 168 -18.63 5.62 5.50
C LEU A 168 -17.63 6.34 4.58
N LYS A 169 -17.88 6.39 3.27
CA LYS A 169 -17.03 7.12 2.31
C LYS A 169 -16.93 8.62 2.63
N SER A 170 -18.04 9.24 3.04
CA SER A 170 -18.05 10.65 3.45
C SER A 170 -17.19 10.88 4.70
N TYR A 171 -17.32 10.04 5.72
CA TYR A 171 -16.49 10.08 6.93
C TYR A 171 -15.01 9.88 6.61
N THR A 172 -14.71 8.88 5.78
CA THR A 172 -13.34 8.59 5.35
C THR A 172 -12.70 9.79 4.66
N ALA A 173 -13.38 10.40 3.69
CA ALA A 173 -12.82 11.52 2.93
C ALA A 173 -12.67 12.80 3.75
N ASN A 174 -13.65 13.14 4.59
CA ASN A 174 -13.69 14.44 5.27
C ASN A 174 -12.90 14.45 6.57
N ASP A 175 -12.89 13.34 7.32
CA ASP A 175 -12.33 13.30 8.67
C ASP A 175 -11.09 12.41 8.73
N LEU A 176 -11.24 11.13 8.36
CA LEU A 176 -10.22 10.11 8.57
C LEU A 176 -8.97 10.33 7.71
N TRP A 177 -9.16 10.34 6.39
CA TRP A 177 -8.09 10.50 5.40
C TRP A 177 -7.43 11.86 5.53
N LEU A 178 -8.21 12.92 5.79
CA LEU A 178 -7.69 14.26 6.02
C LEU A 178 -6.76 14.31 7.24
N SER A 179 -7.13 13.64 8.33
CA SER A 179 -6.30 13.59 9.54
C SER A 179 -5.00 12.82 9.28
N GLU A 180 -5.08 11.64 8.66
CA GLU A 180 -3.89 10.83 8.34
C GLU A 180 -2.97 11.53 7.35
N THR A 181 -3.53 12.08 6.28
CA THR A 181 -2.80 12.89 5.29
C THR A 181 -2.06 14.03 5.95
N LYS A 182 -2.69 14.74 6.90
CA LYS A 182 -2.02 15.81 7.65
C LYS A 182 -0.89 15.31 8.55
N GLU A 183 -1.02 14.14 9.16
CA GLU A 183 0.06 13.54 9.95
C GLU A 183 1.24 13.14 9.03
N VAL A 184 0.96 12.43 7.94
CA VAL A 184 1.97 12.00 6.95
C VAL A 184 2.68 13.19 6.29
N LEU A 185 1.93 14.22 5.88
CA LEU A 185 2.49 15.42 5.26
C LEU A 185 3.44 16.15 6.21
N LYS A 186 3.14 16.22 7.52
CA LYS A 186 4.04 16.85 8.49
C LYS A 186 5.37 16.12 8.59
N ASP A 187 5.34 14.80 8.58
CA ASP A 187 6.57 14.00 8.61
C ASP A 187 7.36 14.18 7.31
N HIS A 188 6.69 14.14 6.15
CA HIS A 188 7.31 14.42 4.86
C HIS A 188 7.94 15.82 4.80
N TYR A 189 7.23 16.85 5.28
CA TYR A 189 7.76 18.21 5.35
C TYR A 189 8.97 18.32 6.27
N TRP A 190 9.06 17.48 7.30
CA TRP A 190 10.20 17.42 8.20
C TRP A 190 11.39 16.74 7.53
N GLN A 191 11.22 15.51 7.03
CA GLN A 191 12.28 14.71 6.40
C GLN A 191 12.89 15.42 5.17
N ASN A 192 12.05 16.06 4.35
CA ASN A 192 12.47 16.74 3.12
C ASN A 192 12.61 18.26 3.29
N SER A 193 12.69 18.75 4.54
CA SER A 193 12.73 20.20 4.81
C SER A 193 13.95 20.90 4.18
N CYS A 194 15.09 20.23 4.03
CA CYS A 194 16.27 20.74 3.33
C CYS A 194 16.06 20.84 1.81
N GLU A 195 15.43 19.82 1.21
CA GLU A 195 15.15 19.76 -0.23
C GLU A 195 14.12 20.79 -0.67
N LEU A 196 13.05 20.94 0.13
CA LEU A 196 11.97 21.91 -0.05
C LEU A 196 12.40 23.36 0.29
N GLY A 197 13.63 23.57 0.77
CA GLY A 197 14.18 24.90 1.05
C GLY A 197 13.67 25.55 2.35
N TYR A 198 12.97 24.80 3.20
CA TYR A 198 12.57 25.28 4.53
C TYR A 198 13.77 25.37 5.49
N LEU A 199 14.69 24.40 5.39
CA LEU A 199 15.99 24.37 6.06
C LEU A 199 17.12 24.51 5.02
N PRO A 200 18.30 25.02 5.41
CA PRO A 200 19.42 25.14 4.47
C PRO A 200 19.96 23.75 4.12
N LYS A 201 20.23 23.52 2.84
CA LYS A 201 20.92 22.32 2.35
C LYS A 201 22.35 22.25 2.90
N GLY A 202 22.86 21.03 3.05
CA GLY A 202 24.27 20.75 3.32
C GLY A 202 25.18 21.48 2.34
N LYS A 203 26.34 21.94 2.81
CA LYS A 203 27.40 22.57 2.02
C LYS A 203 28.76 22.25 2.66
N ASP A 204 29.80 22.18 1.84
CA ASP A 204 31.21 22.12 2.27
C ASP A 204 31.54 20.94 3.22
N GLY A 205 31.20 19.72 2.79
CA GLY A 205 31.51 18.49 3.53
C GLY A 205 30.66 18.23 4.77
N VAL A 206 29.50 18.89 4.90
CA VAL A 206 28.52 18.69 5.98
C VAL A 206 27.14 18.38 5.40
N ASP A 207 26.57 17.24 5.80
CA ASP A 207 25.22 16.82 5.41
C ASP A 207 24.26 16.72 6.59
N PHE A 208 22.99 17.04 6.34
CA PHE A 208 21.90 16.97 7.31
C PHE A 208 21.01 15.77 7.04
N TRP A 209 20.83 14.95 8.05
CA TRP A 209 20.07 13.71 7.98
C TRP A 209 18.88 13.82 8.92
N LEU A 210 17.68 13.84 8.36
CA LEU A 210 16.44 14.08 9.10
C LEU A 210 15.58 12.81 9.08
N GLY A 211 15.10 12.39 10.25
CA GLY A 211 14.26 11.19 10.38
C GLY A 211 14.98 10.01 11.04
N ARG A 212 14.21 8.95 11.29
CA ARG A 212 14.60 7.81 12.16
C ARG A 212 15.45 6.73 11.47
N HIS A 213 15.40 6.61 10.15
CA HIS A 213 15.97 5.46 9.42
C HIS A 213 17.49 5.49 9.21
N TRP A 214 18.22 6.26 10.01
CA TRP A 214 19.65 6.46 9.81
C TRP A 214 20.43 5.89 11.00
N PHE A 215 21.41 5.03 10.69
CA PHE A 215 22.23 4.28 11.64
C PHE A 215 22.75 5.14 12.80
N ASP A 216 22.82 4.55 14.01
CA ASP A 216 23.44 5.07 15.23
C ASP A 216 24.88 5.55 14.97
N ARG A 217 25.03 6.75 14.42
CA ARG A 217 26.31 7.35 14.08
C ARG A 217 26.36 8.75 14.64
N GLY A 218 27.19 8.95 15.64
CA GLY A 218 27.52 10.28 16.18
C GLY A 218 27.36 10.37 17.69
N GLU A 219 27.93 11.43 18.25
CA GLU A 219 27.78 11.76 19.67
C GLU A 219 26.46 12.49 19.89
N ILE A 220 25.76 12.15 20.97
CA ILE A 220 24.52 12.81 21.38
C ILE A 220 24.82 14.26 21.73
N ALA A 221 24.35 15.17 20.89
CA ALA A 221 24.60 16.60 21.04
C ALA A 221 23.47 17.30 21.81
N VAL A 222 22.22 16.85 21.61
CA VAL A 222 21.06 17.31 22.36
C VAL A 222 20.13 16.14 22.65
N SER A 223 19.79 15.93 23.92
CA SER A 223 18.79 14.94 24.33
C SER A 223 17.69 15.52 25.20
N ARG A 224 16.58 14.79 25.30
CA ARG A 224 15.45 15.12 26.17
C ARG A 224 14.91 13.86 26.82
N THR A 225 14.66 13.91 28.12
CA THR A 225 14.02 12.83 28.88
C THR A 225 12.53 13.08 29.02
N PHE A 226 11.74 12.01 28.92
CA PHE A 226 10.33 12.04 29.29
C PHE A 226 10.05 11.01 30.37
N SER A 227 9.19 11.38 31.31
CA SER A 227 8.70 10.48 32.36
C SER A 227 7.53 9.60 31.89
N ARG A 228 6.99 9.84 30.69
CA ARG A 228 5.87 9.12 30.06
C ARG A 228 5.99 9.20 28.54
N GLY A 229 5.40 8.23 27.84
CA GLY A 229 5.26 8.25 26.39
C GLY A 229 4.65 9.56 25.88
N LYS A 230 5.38 10.23 24.99
CA LYS A 230 4.94 11.45 24.31
C LYS A 230 5.10 11.30 22.82
N LYS A 231 4.06 11.66 22.10
CA LYS A 231 4.05 11.68 20.65
C LYS A 231 4.67 12.97 20.11
N LEU A 232 5.57 12.88 19.14
CA LEU A 232 6.04 14.05 18.38
C LEU A 232 4.95 14.45 17.38
N VAL A 233 4.36 15.64 17.55
CA VAL A 233 3.17 16.07 16.78
C VAL A 233 3.49 17.12 15.72
N ASP A 234 4.60 17.83 15.90
CA ASP A 234 5.01 18.92 15.00
C ASP A 234 6.49 19.26 15.20
N VAL A 235 7.12 19.77 14.14
CA VAL A 235 8.48 20.31 14.16
C VAL A 235 8.46 21.73 13.64
N ARG A 236 8.80 22.68 14.51
CA ARG A 236 8.83 24.11 14.19
C ARG A 236 10.11 24.46 13.44
N LEU A 237 10.09 24.25 12.12
CA LEU A 237 11.25 24.47 11.23
C LEU A 237 11.89 25.86 11.38
N TRP A 238 11.10 26.89 11.67
CA TRP A 238 11.60 28.26 11.87
C TRP A 238 12.55 28.40 13.08
N LEU A 239 12.39 27.57 14.12
CA LEU A 239 13.30 27.52 15.27
C LEU A 239 14.60 26.80 14.93
N LEU A 240 14.55 25.81 14.03
CA LEU A 240 15.73 25.04 13.60
C LEU A 240 16.58 25.77 12.55
N ARG A 241 15.96 26.60 11.70
CA ARG A 241 16.66 27.34 10.66
C ARG A 241 17.91 28.11 11.12
N PRO A 242 17.89 28.90 12.23
CA PRO A 242 19.11 29.55 12.73
C PRO A 242 20.15 28.57 13.27
N VAL A 243 19.70 27.45 13.86
CA VAL A 243 20.58 26.38 14.36
C VAL A 243 21.34 25.75 13.19
N PHE A 244 20.63 25.36 12.12
CA PHE A 244 21.23 24.75 10.92
C PHE A 244 22.25 25.69 10.27
N LYS A 245 21.93 26.98 10.11
CA LYS A 245 22.88 27.97 9.56
C LYS A 245 24.15 28.10 10.42
N SER A 246 23.99 28.07 11.74
CA SER A 246 25.14 28.16 12.65
C SER A 246 25.98 26.88 12.65
N LEU A 247 25.35 25.71 12.52
CA LEU A 247 26.04 24.43 12.44
C LEU A 247 26.82 24.31 11.12
N LEU A 248 26.21 24.67 9.97
CA LEU A 248 26.93 24.75 8.69
C LEU A 248 28.17 25.65 8.78
N LYS A 249 28.07 26.81 9.44
CA LYS A 249 29.19 27.73 9.60
C LYS A 249 30.29 27.18 10.53
N GLN A 250 29.92 26.35 11.50
CA GLN A 250 30.85 25.82 12.50
C GLN A 250 31.54 24.54 12.04
N GLU A 251 30.81 23.67 11.36
CA GLU A 251 31.27 22.34 10.94
C GLU A 251 31.73 22.29 9.47
N GLY A 252 31.40 23.32 8.67
CA GLY A 252 31.82 23.42 7.27
C GLY A 252 33.33 23.56 7.15
N ASN A 253 33.96 22.67 6.40
CA ASN A 253 35.40 22.72 6.16
C ASN A 253 35.69 23.63 4.95
N PRO A 254 36.37 24.78 5.13
CA PRO A 254 36.67 25.70 4.02
C PRO A 254 37.61 25.09 2.95
N ASN A 255 38.22 23.93 3.22
CA ASN A 255 39.13 23.23 2.30
C ASN A 255 38.50 21.96 1.69
N TYR A 256 37.19 21.78 1.76
CA TYR A 256 36.53 20.62 1.16
C TYR A 256 36.56 20.73 -0.37
N ILE A 257 37.24 19.79 -1.03
CA ILE A 257 37.22 19.60 -2.49
C ILE A 257 36.37 18.35 -2.74
N PRO A 258 35.26 18.43 -3.51
CA PRO A 258 34.55 17.25 -3.94
C PRO A 258 35.43 16.50 -4.94
N ASP A 259 35.88 15.29 -4.62
CA ASP A 259 36.53 14.42 -5.60
C ASP A 259 35.44 13.80 -6.49
N ASP A 260 35.54 14.00 -7.80
CA ASP A 260 34.63 13.45 -8.83
C ASP A 260 34.81 11.93 -9.05
N GLU A 261 35.72 11.27 -8.31
CA GLU A 261 35.96 9.83 -8.40
C GLU A 261 35.64 9.13 -7.07
N PHE A 262 34.57 8.34 -7.07
CA PHE A 262 34.18 7.41 -6.00
C PHE A 262 35.31 6.40 -5.70
N THR A 263 36.33 6.81 -4.93
CA THR A 263 37.28 5.90 -4.28
C THR A 263 36.82 5.68 -2.84
N HIS A 264 36.47 4.42 -2.57
CA HIS A 264 35.47 4.06 -1.56
C HIS A 264 35.91 4.09 -0.09
N ASN A 265 37.00 4.75 0.33
CA ASN A 265 37.51 4.47 1.69
C ASN A 265 38.01 5.58 2.64
N GLU A 266 38.14 6.89 2.32
CA GLU A 266 38.77 7.81 3.32
C GLU A 266 38.17 9.22 3.54
N LEU A 267 37.04 9.57 2.92
CA LEU A 267 36.45 10.92 3.08
C LEU A 267 34.92 10.89 3.28
N THR A 268 34.45 10.36 4.42
CA THR A 268 33.04 10.55 4.82
C THR A 268 32.82 11.98 5.34
N PRO A 269 31.81 12.72 4.83
CA PRO A 269 31.47 14.06 5.33
C PRO A 269 31.03 14.04 6.80
N ASN A 270 31.06 15.21 7.46
CA ASN A 270 30.51 15.38 8.79
C ASN A 270 28.97 15.28 8.70
N TYR A 271 28.36 14.46 9.55
CA TYR A 271 26.90 14.26 9.53
C TYR A 271 26.25 14.88 10.75
N ILE A 272 25.17 15.63 10.52
CA ILE A 272 24.31 16.14 11.60
C ILE A 272 22.96 15.44 11.45
N ILE A 273 22.64 14.60 12.43
CA ILE A 273 21.49 13.70 12.39
C ILE A 273 20.45 14.18 13.39
N PHE A 274 19.19 14.27 12.96
CA PHE A 274 18.04 14.51 13.83
C PHE A 274 17.16 13.24 13.81
N PRO A 275 17.39 12.28 14.72
CA PRO A 275 16.82 10.92 14.65
C PRO A 275 15.40 10.85 15.20
N VAL A 276 14.54 11.81 14.81
CA VAL A 276 13.15 11.89 15.25
C VAL A 276 12.22 11.96 14.06
N SER A 277 11.06 11.30 14.15
CA SER A 277 10.03 11.32 13.11
C SER A 277 8.69 11.78 13.68
N VAL A 278 7.95 12.57 12.89
CA VAL A 278 6.66 13.10 13.32
C VAL A 278 5.63 11.97 13.26
N GLY A 279 4.90 11.75 14.35
CA GLY A 279 3.96 10.64 14.44
C GLY A 279 4.35 9.58 15.46
N GLU A 280 5.64 9.48 15.78
CA GLU A 280 6.22 8.49 16.68
C GLU A 280 6.02 8.83 18.17
N VAL A 281 5.97 7.80 19.01
CA VAL A 281 5.85 7.91 20.47
C VAL A 281 7.21 7.64 21.11
N TYR A 282 7.60 8.54 22.02
CA TYR A 282 8.88 8.47 22.72
C TYR A 282 8.68 8.54 24.24
N PRO A 283 9.30 7.68 25.06
CA PRO A 283 10.13 6.53 24.67
C PRO A 283 9.32 5.36 24.12
N GLU A 284 9.90 4.58 23.21
CA GLU A 284 9.20 3.55 22.42
C GLU A 284 8.80 2.33 23.26
N ASN A 285 9.65 1.93 24.21
CA ASN A 285 9.44 0.72 25.01
C ASN A 285 8.71 1.00 26.34
N GLY A 286 8.17 2.21 26.52
CA GLY A 286 7.58 2.63 27.78
C GLY A 286 8.60 2.72 28.93
N ASP A 287 9.90 2.64 28.62
CA ASP A 287 10.96 2.71 29.61
C ASP A 287 11.02 4.11 30.20
N VAL A 288 10.64 4.20 31.46
CA VAL A 288 10.57 5.47 32.19
C VAL A 288 12.00 5.95 32.40
N ASN A 289 12.33 7.12 31.82
CA ASN A 289 13.64 7.81 31.86
C ASN A 289 14.62 7.54 30.70
N GLU A 290 14.21 6.93 29.60
CA GLU A 290 15.06 6.85 28.41
C GLU A 290 15.37 8.26 27.86
N GLN A 291 16.65 8.52 27.54
CA GLN A 291 17.10 9.75 26.93
C GLN A 291 16.82 9.68 25.42
N ILE A 292 15.95 10.57 24.93
CA ILE A 292 15.65 10.65 23.50
C ILE A 292 16.65 11.61 22.87
N GLU A 293 17.35 11.11 21.87
CA GLU A 293 18.30 11.85 21.07
C GLU A 293 17.54 12.77 20.10
N LEU A 294 17.72 14.07 20.24
CA LEU A 294 17.09 15.07 19.36
C LEU A 294 18.05 15.53 18.26
N CYS A 295 19.36 15.44 18.49
CA CYS A 295 20.40 15.83 17.56
C CYS A 295 21.69 15.08 17.88
N ASN A 296 22.25 14.41 16.89
CA ASN A 296 23.53 13.72 16.95
C ASN A 296 24.49 14.36 15.95
N ILE A 297 25.75 14.46 16.33
CA ILE A 297 26.79 15.03 15.47
C ILE A 297 27.91 14.00 15.32
N SER A 298 28.15 13.58 14.08
CA SER A 298 29.25 12.68 13.72
C SER A 298 30.36 13.50 13.09
N ARG A 299 31.55 13.48 13.71
CA ARG A 299 32.75 14.19 13.26
C ARG A 299 33.86 13.24 12.90
N LYS A 300 34.65 13.62 11.89
CA LYS A 300 35.89 12.91 11.51
C LYS A 300 36.96 12.92 12.61
N ASP A 301 37.03 13.97 13.43
CA ASP A 301 38.13 14.17 14.39
C ASP A 301 37.88 13.65 15.80
N ASN A 302 36.77 12.93 16.06
CA ASN A 302 36.35 12.40 17.37
C ASN A 302 36.46 13.43 18.52
N LYS A 303 36.36 14.74 18.21
CA LYS A 303 36.39 15.78 19.24
C LYS A 303 35.00 15.97 19.86
N PRO A 304 34.92 16.08 21.20
CA PRO A 304 33.66 16.23 21.89
C PRO A 304 32.90 17.46 21.38
N THR A 305 31.64 17.24 21.05
CA THR A 305 30.81 18.28 20.44
C THR A 305 30.18 19.15 21.50
N CYS A 306 30.60 20.42 21.59
CA CYS A 306 29.94 21.41 22.47
C CYS A 306 28.87 22.18 21.68
N VAL A 307 27.60 21.83 21.89
CA VAL A 307 26.47 22.63 21.44
C VAL A 307 26.29 23.80 22.41
N ILE A 308 26.45 25.04 21.93
CA ILE A 308 26.24 26.24 22.74
C ILE A 308 24.79 26.27 23.26
N GLU A 309 24.57 26.66 24.51
CA GLU A 309 23.28 26.62 25.23
C GLU A 309 22.07 27.15 24.41
N TRP A 310 22.26 28.21 23.60
CA TRP A 310 21.18 28.73 22.77
C TRP A 310 20.72 27.72 21.71
N LYS A 311 21.64 26.99 21.05
CA LYS A 311 21.30 25.98 20.03
C LYS A 311 20.49 24.85 20.66
N GLU A 312 20.90 24.39 21.83
CA GLU A 312 20.18 23.37 22.61
C GLU A 312 18.74 23.84 22.94
N PHE A 313 18.59 25.10 23.38
CA PHE A 313 17.29 25.69 23.64
C PHE A 313 16.39 25.69 22.39
N PHE A 314 16.90 26.12 21.22
CA PHE A 314 16.11 26.13 19.98
C PHE A 314 15.75 24.71 19.51
N ILE A 315 16.67 23.76 19.59
CA ILE A 315 16.42 22.35 19.24
C ILE A 315 15.33 21.77 20.15
N LYS A 316 15.46 21.91 21.48
CA LYS A 316 14.47 21.39 22.45
C LYS A 316 13.07 21.99 22.29
N ASN A 317 12.97 23.24 21.87
CA ASN A 317 11.68 23.93 21.66
C ASN A 317 11.13 23.79 20.24
N ALA A 318 11.94 23.35 19.27
CA ALA A 318 11.49 23.08 17.91
C ALA A 318 10.58 21.86 17.86
N PHE A 319 10.93 20.81 18.61
CA PHE A 319 10.18 19.56 18.66
C PHE A 319 8.99 19.64 19.63
N VAL A 320 7.77 19.58 19.09
CA VAL A 320 6.53 19.72 19.85
C VAL A 320 5.98 18.35 20.23
N PHE A 321 6.19 17.98 21.49
CA PHE A 321 5.69 16.75 22.05
C PHE A 321 4.36 16.96 22.76
N LYS A 322 3.39 16.09 22.49
CA LYS A 322 2.15 16.00 23.27
C LYS A 322 2.11 14.68 24.03
N ASN A 323 1.44 14.67 25.17
CA ASN A 323 1.13 13.41 25.82
C ASN A 323 0.32 12.57 24.83
N GLU A 324 0.64 11.29 24.75
CA GLU A 324 -0.25 10.35 24.08
C GLU A 324 -1.57 10.35 24.86
N GLU A 325 -2.56 11.05 24.36
CA GLU A 325 -3.92 10.88 24.86
C GLU A 325 -4.28 9.44 24.50
N TRP A 326 -4.42 8.60 25.52
CA TRP A 326 -4.89 7.23 25.37
C TRP A 326 -6.31 7.28 24.79
N HIS A 327 -6.40 7.28 23.46
CA HIS A 327 -7.62 7.04 22.72
C HIS A 327 -7.60 5.55 22.39
N PRO A 328 -8.29 4.69 23.17
CA PRO A 328 -8.28 3.24 22.94
C PRO A 328 -8.75 2.85 21.52
N HIS A 329 -9.31 3.79 20.77
CA HIS A 329 -9.76 3.64 19.39
C HIS A 329 -9.36 4.86 18.54
N LYS A 330 -8.06 5.13 18.37
CA LYS A 330 -7.63 6.09 17.34
C LYS A 330 -8.07 5.53 15.99
N SER A 331 -9.15 6.09 15.43
CA SER A 331 -9.63 5.68 14.11
C SER A 331 -8.59 6.07 13.07
N SER A 332 -8.11 5.07 12.35
CA SER A 332 -7.23 5.15 11.18
C SER A 332 -7.92 4.44 10.02
N CYS A 333 -7.50 4.70 8.78
CA CYS A 333 -7.94 3.93 7.63
C CYS A 333 -7.59 2.45 7.80
N ALA A 334 -6.43 2.15 8.41
CA ALA A 334 -6.00 0.80 8.73
C ALA A 334 -6.96 0.09 9.71
N THR A 335 -7.28 0.72 10.84
CA THR A 335 -8.21 0.15 11.84
C THR A 335 -9.62 0.02 11.29
N MET A 336 -10.07 0.96 10.46
CA MET A 336 -11.35 0.87 9.76
C MET A 336 -11.39 -0.33 8.79
N LEU A 337 -10.35 -0.53 7.99
CA LEU A 337 -10.25 -1.69 7.09
C LEU A 337 -10.16 -2.99 7.90
N SER A 338 -9.48 -2.99 9.03
CA SER A 338 -9.40 -4.12 9.96
C SER A 338 -10.78 -4.48 10.53
N ASP A 339 -11.52 -3.50 11.02
CA ASP A 339 -12.89 -3.66 11.53
C ASP A 339 -13.81 -4.26 10.45
N LEU A 340 -13.71 -3.78 9.19
CA LEU A 340 -14.49 -4.30 8.06
C LEU A 340 -14.05 -5.72 7.65
N ALA A 341 -12.75 -6.02 7.71
CA ALA A 341 -12.24 -7.37 7.49
C ALA A 341 -12.76 -8.34 8.56
N GLU A 342 -12.85 -7.91 9.82
CA GLU A 342 -13.40 -8.74 10.91
C GLU A 342 -14.89 -9.07 10.67
N VAL A 343 -15.66 -8.18 10.04
CA VAL A 343 -17.05 -8.51 9.62
C VAL A 343 -17.07 -9.65 8.60
N CYS A 344 -16.11 -9.66 7.67
CA CYS A 344 -15.96 -10.76 6.72
C CYS A 344 -15.56 -12.06 7.44
N ILE A 345 -14.62 -11.98 8.38
CA ILE A 345 -14.16 -13.12 9.18
C ILE A 345 -15.31 -13.69 10.01
N ASP A 346 -16.14 -12.86 10.63
CA ASP A 346 -17.31 -13.29 11.39
C ASP A 346 -18.35 -13.99 10.51
N ALA A 347 -18.57 -13.52 9.28
CA ALA A 347 -19.44 -14.19 8.33
C ALA A 347 -18.91 -15.58 7.95
N ILE A 348 -17.59 -15.72 7.76
CA ILE A 348 -16.92 -17.01 7.50
C ILE A 348 -17.04 -17.94 8.72
N LYS A 349 -16.85 -17.42 9.94
CA LYS A 349 -16.99 -18.19 11.19
C LYS A 349 -18.41 -18.75 11.36
N ARG A 350 -19.43 -18.00 10.92
CA ARG A 350 -20.85 -18.39 10.95
C ARG A 350 -21.29 -19.21 9.72
N ASP A 351 -20.39 -19.43 8.78
CA ASP A 351 -20.63 -20.08 7.49
C ASP A 351 -21.83 -19.48 6.71
N ASN A 352 -21.90 -18.14 6.65
CA ASN A 352 -22.94 -17.43 5.91
C ASN A 352 -22.38 -16.72 4.67
N GLU A 353 -22.54 -17.35 3.51
CA GLU A 353 -22.08 -16.83 2.21
C GLU A 353 -22.71 -15.48 1.83
N ALA A 354 -23.98 -15.25 2.16
CA ALA A 354 -24.69 -14.03 1.81
C ALA A 354 -24.12 -12.82 2.58
N ASP A 355 -23.92 -12.99 3.89
CA ASP A 355 -23.31 -11.98 4.75
C ASP A 355 -21.87 -11.70 4.31
N PHE A 356 -21.10 -12.75 3.99
CA PHE A 356 -19.74 -12.59 3.49
C PHE A 356 -19.70 -11.80 2.18
N LYS A 357 -20.62 -12.09 1.24
CA LYS A 357 -20.69 -11.39 -0.05
C LYS A 357 -20.95 -9.89 0.12
N GLU A 358 -21.84 -9.51 1.03
CA GLU A 358 -22.13 -8.11 1.35
C GLU A 358 -20.98 -7.42 2.10
N ALA A 359 -20.41 -8.09 3.10
CA ALA A 359 -19.28 -7.59 3.88
C ALA A 359 -18.04 -7.37 3.00
N ARG A 360 -17.68 -8.38 2.19
CA ARG A 360 -16.58 -8.31 1.22
C ARG A 360 -16.81 -7.17 0.23
N LYS A 361 -18.03 -7.01 -0.29
CA LYS A 361 -18.35 -5.89 -1.20
C LYS A 361 -18.09 -4.55 -0.52
N THR A 362 -18.53 -4.38 0.72
CA THR A 362 -18.29 -3.14 1.50
C THR A 362 -16.80 -2.89 1.71
N LEU A 363 -16.04 -3.93 2.07
CA LEU A 363 -14.58 -3.85 2.24
C LEU A 363 -13.87 -3.44 0.95
N ILE A 364 -14.16 -4.12 -0.17
CA ILE A 364 -13.56 -3.82 -1.48
C ILE A 364 -13.99 -2.44 -1.99
N ASP A 365 -15.26 -2.07 -1.87
CA ASP A 365 -15.78 -0.74 -2.28
C ASP A 365 -15.13 0.40 -1.48
N GLN A 366 -14.75 0.12 -0.22
CA GLN A 366 -14.08 1.08 0.65
C GLN A 366 -12.58 1.16 0.35
N LEU A 367 -11.93 0.03 0.10
CA LEU A 367 -10.55 -0.01 -0.35
C LEU A 367 -10.39 0.67 -1.72
N GLU A 368 -11.31 0.42 -2.65
CA GLU A 368 -11.38 1.11 -3.95
C GLU A 368 -11.44 2.62 -3.76
N PHE A 369 -12.27 3.08 -2.82
CA PHE A 369 -12.42 4.50 -2.52
C PHE A 369 -11.16 5.11 -1.90
N LEU A 370 -10.52 4.42 -0.95
CA LEU A 370 -9.25 4.87 -0.37
C LEU A 370 -8.14 4.96 -1.41
N LEU A 371 -8.01 3.94 -2.26
CA LEU A 371 -7.05 3.93 -3.35
C LEU A 371 -7.33 5.06 -4.36
N ALA A 372 -8.59 5.35 -4.65
CA ALA A 372 -8.95 6.48 -5.49
C ALA A 372 -8.64 7.84 -4.83
N LEU A 373 -8.70 7.94 -3.49
CA LEU A 373 -8.33 9.14 -2.75
C LEU A 373 -6.81 9.33 -2.64
N SER A 374 -6.04 8.25 -2.61
CA SER A 374 -4.57 8.28 -2.55
C SER A 374 -3.93 8.61 -3.91
N VAL A 375 -4.68 8.43 -4.99
CA VAL A 375 -4.28 8.87 -6.34
C VAL A 375 -4.55 10.36 -6.45
N THR A 376 -3.51 11.20 -6.39
CA THR A 376 -3.63 12.60 -6.83
C THR A 376 -2.56 12.95 -7.86
N GLU A 377 -2.97 13.79 -8.80
CA GLU A 377 -2.16 14.28 -9.92
C GLU A 377 -1.05 15.19 -9.39
N SER A 378 0.18 14.70 -9.33
CA SER A 378 1.34 15.54 -9.06
C SER A 378 2.51 15.08 -9.89
N THR A 379 3.16 16.04 -10.54
CA THR A 379 4.32 15.88 -11.42
C THR A 379 5.61 15.52 -10.68
N ASN A 380 5.60 15.46 -9.35
CA ASN A 380 6.76 15.07 -8.54
C ASN A 380 6.49 13.72 -7.85
N ASP A 381 7.13 12.67 -8.36
CA ASP A 381 7.04 11.29 -7.83
C ASP A 381 7.54 11.15 -6.38
N GLU A 382 8.35 12.09 -5.89
CA GLU A 382 8.98 12.05 -4.56
C GLU A 382 8.00 12.27 -3.39
N ILE A 383 6.95 13.08 -3.56
CA ILE A 383 5.99 13.38 -2.47
C ILE A 383 5.07 12.17 -2.19
N TRP A 384 4.89 11.28 -3.18
CA TRP A 384 3.92 10.17 -3.12
C TRP A 384 4.50 8.85 -2.66
N ASN A 385 5.83 8.73 -2.62
CA ASN A 385 6.51 7.58 -2.00
C ASN A 385 6.15 7.39 -0.51
N VAL A 386 5.59 8.42 0.14
CA VAL A 386 5.16 8.38 1.56
C VAL A 386 3.67 8.02 1.71
N MET A 387 2.83 8.17 0.67
CA MET A 387 1.40 7.80 0.69
C MET A 387 1.13 6.46 0.01
N VAL A 388 2.17 5.64 -0.16
CA VAL A 388 2.04 4.24 -0.53
C VAL A 388 1.05 3.61 0.44
N ILE A 389 0.11 2.81 -0.10
CA ILE A 389 -0.78 1.93 0.67
C ILE A 389 0.00 1.45 1.89
N ASN A 390 -0.36 1.96 3.07
CA ASN A 390 0.38 1.62 4.28
C ASN A 390 0.34 0.09 4.40
N ASP A 391 1.48 -0.56 4.64
CA ASP A 391 1.54 -2.02 4.86
C ASP A 391 0.50 -2.45 5.92
N ASP A 392 0.16 -1.55 6.86
CA ASP A 392 -0.91 -1.70 7.83
C ASP A 392 -2.29 -1.96 7.20
N TRP A 393 -2.61 -1.33 6.06
CA TRP A 393 -3.88 -1.56 5.34
C TRP A 393 -3.93 -2.98 4.79
N MET A 394 -2.78 -3.48 4.34
CA MET A 394 -2.65 -4.80 3.74
C MET A 394 -2.65 -5.89 4.79
N TYR A 395 -2.19 -5.62 6.01
CA TYR A 395 -2.15 -6.58 7.11
C TYR A 395 -3.53 -7.23 7.40
N SER A 396 -4.59 -6.42 7.46
CA SER A 396 -5.94 -6.92 7.68
C SER A 396 -6.44 -7.79 6.52
N LEU A 397 -6.10 -7.40 5.29
CA LEU A 397 -6.43 -8.18 4.09
C LEU A 397 -5.67 -9.52 4.05
N ARG A 398 -4.38 -9.53 4.44
CA ARG A 398 -3.58 -10.75 4.57
C ARG A 398 -4.21 -11.72 5.57
N THR A 399 -4.65 -11.20 6.72
CA THR A 399 -5.29 -12.02 7.75
C THR A 399 -6.61 -12.60 7.26
N LEU A 400 -7.45 -11.81 6.60
CA LEU A 400 -8.68 -12.28 5.96
C LEU A 400 -8.37 -13.36 4.89
N MET A 401 -7.38 -13.13 4.03
CA MET A 401 -6.96 -14.09 3.01
C MET A 401 -6.53 -15.42 3.61
N ARG A 402 -5.72 -15.39 4.67
CA ARG A 402 -5.31 -16.59 5.38
C ARG A 402 -6.51 -17.39 5.89
N ILE A 403 -7.47 -16.72 6.53
CA ILE A 403 -8.69 -17.35 7.05
C ILE A 403 -9.56 -17.91 5.91
N THR A 404 -9.67 -17.21 4.77
CA THR A 404 -10.41 -17.73 3.62
C THR A 404 -9.76 -18.97 3.03
N THR A 405 -8.42 -19.04 3.02
CA THR A 405 -7.68 -20.20 2.52
C THR A 405 -7.79 -21.39 3.46
N GLU A 406 -7.67 -21.18 4.78
CA GLU A 406 -7.88 -22.22 5.81
C GLU A 406 -9.27 -22.88 5.69
N LYS A 407 -10.27 -22.13 5.19
CA LYS A 407 -11.66 -22.58 5.06
C LYS A 407 -12.01 -23.26 3.72
N ILE A 408 -11.07 -23.37 2.79
CA ILE A 408 -11.31 -23.93 1.44
C ILE A 408 -11.95 -25.31 1.47
N HIS A 409 -11.53 -26.18 2.39
CA HIS A 409 -12.04 -27.55 2.51
C HIS A 409 -13.48 -27.66 3.00
N GLN A 410 -13.98 -26.61 3.65
CA GLN A 410 -15.37 -26.54 4.10
C GLN A 410 -16.21 -25.89 3.02
N ASN A 411 -15.67 -24.80 2.46
CA ASN A 411 -16.33 -24.04 1.41
C ASN A 411 -15.31 -23.24 0.58
N PRO A 412 -14.99 -23.66 -0.68
CA PRO A 412 -14.06 -22.94 -1.54
C PRO A 412 -14.59 -21.56 -1.98
N PHE A 413 -15.90 -21.31 -1.84
CA PHE A 413 -16.56 -20.06 -2.20
C PHE A 413 -15.87 -18.83 -1.60
N TYR A 414 -15.43 -18.89 -0.34
CA TYR A 414 -14.84 -17.73 0.34
C TYR A 414 -13.54 -17.28 -0.31
N ALA A 415 -12.63 -18.22 -0.61
CA ALA A 415 -11.35 -17.94 -1.26
C ALA A 415 -11.54 -17.45 -2.70
N GLU A 416 -12.39 -18.14 -3.48
CA GLU A 416 -12.71 -17.74 -4.87
C GLU A 416 -13.29 -16.32 -4.94
N ARG A 417 -14.22 -16.01 -4.03
CA ARG A 417 -14.83 -14.68 -3.96
C ARG A 417 -13.83 -13.65 -3.48
N MET A 418 -12.94 -13.96 -2.54
CA MET A 418 -11.92 -13.00 -2.13
C MET A 418 -11.02 -12.61 -3.31
N MET A 419 -10.56 -13.58 -4.10
CA MET A 419 -9.77 -13.31 -5.31
C MET A 419 -10.52 -12.52 -6.37
N SER A 420 -11.76 -12.90 -6.65
CA SER A 420 -12.60 -12.13 -7.57
C SER A 420 -12.76 -10.68 -7.09
N GLY A 421 -12.82 -10.44 -5.77
CA GLY A 421 -12.81 -9.10 -5.19
C GLY A 421 -11.54 -8.31 -5.51
N ILE A 422 -10.37 -8.93 -5.37
CA ILE A 422 -9.07 -8.32 -5.65
C ILE A 422 -8.89 -8.06 -7.15
N SER A 423 -9.24 -9.02 -8.02
CA SER A 423 -9.17 -8.83 -9.47
C SER A 423 -10.11 -7.71 -9.92
N ASN A 424 -11.30 -7.60 -9.33
CA ASN A 424 -12.22 -6.49 -9.60
C ASN A 424 -11.68 -5.15 -9.08
N LEU A 425 -10.98 -5.13 -7.95
CA LEU A 425 -10.32 -3.93 -7.42
C LEU A 425 -9.19 -3.46 -8.35
N LEU A 426 -8.34 -4.38 -8.80
CA LEU A 426 -7.30 -4.09 -9.77
C LEU A 426 -7.90 -3.62 -11.10
N TRP A 427 -9.04 -4.18 -11.50
CA TRP A 427 -9.79 -3.68 -12.65
C TRP A 427 -10.35 -2.27 -12.45
N SER A 428 -10.93 -1.98 -11.29
CA SER A 428 -11.61 -0.70 -11.05
C SER A 428 -10.63 0.46 -10.86
N VAL A 429 -9.53 0.25 -10.11
CA VAL A 429 -8.55 1.31 -9.77
C VAL A 429 -7.25 1.22 -10.54
N GLY A 430 -6.93 0.07 -11.13
CA GLY A 430 -5.63 -0.20 -11.78
C GLY A 430 -5.05 0.93 -12.64
N PRO A 431 -5.81 1.54 -13.57
CA PRO A 431 -5.32 2.65 -14.42
C PRO A 431 -5.08 3.96 -13.68
N LYS A 432 -5.67 4.13 -12.50
CA LYS A 432 -5.54 5.34 -11.67
C LYS A 432 -4.36 5.23 -10.70
N LEU A 433 -4.03 4.03 -10.25
CA LEU A 433 -2.93 3.81 -9.29
C LEU A 433 -1.59 4.28 -9.85
N ASN A 434 -0.70 4.81 -9.02
CA ASN A 434 0.72 4.90 -9.41
C ASN A 434 1.34 3.48 -9.43
N MET A 435 2.51 3.34 -10.07
CA MET A 435 3.15 2.03 -10.27
C MET A 435 3.38 1.29 -8.95
N ARG A 436 3.84 2.00 -7.91
CA ARG A 436 4.14 1.41 -6.60
C ARG A 436 2.88 0.92 -5.88
N SER A 437 1.80 1.70 -5.89
CA SER A 437 0.51 1.27 -5.31
C SER A 437 -0.05 0.07 -6.06
N TYR A 438 0.09 0.04 -7.39
CA TYR A 438 -0.31 -1.11 -8.18
C TYR A 438 0.50 -2.35 -7.79
N GLN A 439 1.83 -2.25 -7.68
CA GLN A 439 2.69 -3.35 -7.21
C GLN A 439 2.28 -3.87 -5.83
N THR A 440 1.93 -2.98 -4.90
CA THR A 440 1.45 -3.35 -3.56
C THR A 440 0.13 -4.12 -3.64
N VAL A 441 -0.83 -3.71 -4.47
CA VAL A 441 -2.10 -4.45 -4.65
C VAL A 441 -1.86 -5.79 -5.38
N MET A 442 -0.93 -5.84 -6.34
CA MET A 442 -0.50 -7.07 -7.04
C MET A 442 0.15 -8.11 -6.12
N TRP A 443 0.60 -7.68 -4.95
CA TRP A 443 1.11 -8.60 -3.93
C TRP A 443 0.01 -9.44 -3.29
N LEU A 444 -1.26 -8.97 -3.30
CA LEU A 444 -2.37 -9.71 -2.69
C LEU A 444 -2.67 -11.06 -3.37
N PRO A 445 -2.84 -11.17 -4.70
CA PRO A 445 -2.95 -12.47 -5.36
C PRO A 445 -1.76 -13.39 -5.06
N SER A 446 -0.56 -12.81 -5.00
CA SER A 446 0.66 -13.55 -4.73
C SER A 446 0.66 -14.16 -3.34
N TYR A 447 0.25 -13.37 -2.36
CA TYR A 447 0.07 -13.82 -0.99
C TYR A 447 -0.98 -14.93 -0.89
N MET A 448 -2.10 -14.84 -1.61
CA MET A 448 -3.13 -15.90 -1.59
C MET A 448 -2.62 -17.22 -2.16
N ILE A 449 -1.87 -17.20 -3.25
CA ILE A 449 -1.25 -18.41 -3.83
C ILE A 449 -0.21 -18.99 -2.88
N TYR A 450 0.62 -18.15 -2.28
CA TYR A 450 1.58 -18.56 -1.26
C TYR A 450 0.90 -19.26 -0.08
N VAL A 451 -0.16 -18.67 0.50
CA VAL A 451 -0.90 -19.30 1.60
C VAL A 451 -1.57 -20.60 1.16
N LEU A 452 -2.05 -20.67 -0.09
CA LEU A 452 -2.63 -21.91 -0.64
C LEU A 452 -1.57 -23.02 -0.75
N ASN A 453 -0.37 -22.70 -1.23
CA ASN A 453 0.76 -23.64 -1.26
C ASN A 453 1.12 -24.11 0.16
N LEU A 454 1.19 -23.20 1.15
CA LEU A 454 1.46 -23.59 2.55
C LEU A 454 0.38 -24.52 3.13
N ASP A 455 -0.90 -24.25 2.88
CA ASP A 455 -2.00 -25.13 3.33
C ASP A 455 -1.88 -26.52 2.69
N TRP A 456 -1.53 -26.59 1.40
CA TRP A 456 -1.23 -27.85 0.73
C TRP A 456 -0.11 -28.61 1.46
N SER A 457 1.01 -27.93 1.78
CA SER A 457 2.18 -28.53 2.45
C SER A 457 1.82 -29.17 3.79
N HIS A 458 1.13 -28.39 4.64
CA HIS A 458 0.75 -28.85 5.97
C HIS A 458 -0.15 -30.09 5.91
N ARG A 459 -1.04 -30.16 4.94
CA ARG A 459 -1.92 -31.31 4.75
C ARG A 459 -1.15 -32.51 4.24
N GLN A 460 -0.28 -32.32 3.26
CA GLN A 460 0.59 -33.36 2.74
C GLN A 460 1.42 -34.01 3.85
N MET A 461 2.06 -33.19 4.70
CA MET A 461 2.81 -33.67 5.87
C MET A 461 1.94 -34.49 6.81
N LYS A 462 0.70 -34.05 7.09
CA LYS A 462 -0.25 -34.78 7.93
C LYS A 462 -0.68 -36.12 7.30
N TYR A 463 -0.76 -36.20 5.98
CA TYR A 463 -1.06 -37.45 5.28
C TYR A 463 0.13 -38.40 5.26
N MET A 464 1.35 -37.89 5.05
CA MET A 464 2.58 -38.68 5.13
C MET A 464 2.78 -39.28 6.52
N SER A 465 2.56 -38.51 7.59
CA SER A 465 2.67 -39.00 8.97
C SER A 465 1.67 -40.11 9.30
N ASN A 466 0.48 -40.10 8.68
CA ASN A 466 -0.60 -41.04 8.97
C ASN A 466 -0.57 -42.30 8.09
N SER A 467 -0.01 -42.22 6.90
CA SER A 467 0.00 -43.32 5.91
C SER A 467 1.20 -44.25 6.04
N GLY A 468 2.30 -43.80 6.67
CA GLY A 468 3.53 -44.58 6.84
C GLY A 468 4.24 -44.95 5.52
N ASN A 469 3.79 -44.39 4.39
CA ASN A 469 4.36 -44.59 3.07
C ASN A 469 4.85 -43.23 2.53
N PRO A 470 6.16 -43.05 2.28
CA PRO A 470 6.71 -41.79 1.78
C PRO A 470 6.17 -41.43 0.38
N LEU A 471 5.72 -42.40 -0.41
CA LEU A 471 5.16 -42.17 -1.76
C LEU A 471 3.69 -41.75 -1.74
N SER A 472 2.95 -41.93 -0.65
CA SER A 472 1.56 -41.43 -0.55
C SER A 472 1.46 -39.93 -0.29
N GLY A 473 2.60 -39.23 -0.15
CA GLY A 473 2.65 -37.77 -0.04
C GLY A 473 2.44 -37.03 -1.35
N ILE A 474 2.62 -37.66 -2.52
CA ILE A 474 2.67 -36.91 -3.80
C ILE A 474 1.34 -36.21 -4.15
N TRP A 475 0.21 -36.76 -3.70
CA TRP A 475 -1.11 -36.22 -3.98
C TRP A 475 -1.95 -36.10 -2.71
N LEU A 476 -2.73 -35.04 -2.61
CA LEU A 476 -3.82 -35.00 -1.63
C LEU A 476 -4.84 -36.10 -1.98
N PRO A 477 -5.34 -36.87 -0.99
CA PRO A 477 -6.44 -37.79 -1.21
C PRO A 477 -7.74 -37.04 -1.51
N GLN A 478 -8.68 -37.71 -2.19
CA GLN A 478 -10.05 -37.21 -2.30
C GLN A 478 -10.74 -37.28 -0.92
N PRO A 479 -11.57 -36.30 -0.51
CA PRO A 479 -12.10 -35.17 -1.27
C PRO A 479 -11.22 -33.90 -1.28
N ASP A 480 -10.22 -33.81 -0.39
CA ASP A 480 -9.39 -32.61 -0.20
C ASP A 480 -8.75 -32.10 -1.49
N ARG A 481 -8.35 -33.01 -2.38
CA ARG A 481 -7.84 -32.65 -3.70
C ARG A 481 -8.87 -31.92 -4.57
N SER A 482 -10.14 -32.33 -4.56
CA SER A 482 -11.18 -31.70 -5.36
C SER A 482 -11.51 -30.27 -4.86
N ASP A 483 -11.55 -30.07 -3.55
CA ASP A 483 -11.79 -28.75 -2.95
C ASP A 483 -10.61 -27.80 -3.19
N PHE A 484 -9.39 -28.32 -3.03
CA PHE A 484 -8.16 -27.59 -3.34
C PHE A 484 -8.11 -27.18 -4.82
N TYR A 485 -8.39 -28.12 -5.72
CA TYR A 485 -8.38 -27.89 -7.17
C TYR A 485 -9.43 -26.87 -7.60
N GLY A 486 -10.64 -26.91 -7.00
CA GLY A 486 -11.68 -25.90 -7.24
C GLY A 486 -11.20 -24.49 -6.87
N ALA A 487 -10.64 -24.33 -5.67
CA ALA A 487 -10.11 -23.05 -5.22
C ALA A 487 -8.92 -22.57 -6.08
N LEU A 488 -7.97 -23.47 -6.39
CA LEU A 488 -6.82 -23.18 -7.25
C LEU A 488 -7.26 -22.72 -8.64
N ARG A 489 -8.21 -23.43 -9.26
CA ARG A 489 -8.79 -23.07 -10.55
C ARG A 489 -9.48 -21.70 -10.51
N GLY A 490 -10.21 -21.41 -9.44
CA GLY A 490 -10.85 -20.11 -9.24
C GLY A 490 -9.81 -18.99 -9.10
N LEU A 491 -8.79 -19.19 -8.27
CA LEU A 491 -7.65 -18.29 -8.08
C LEU A 491 -6.93 -17.99 -9.41
N ILE A 492 -6.55 -19.02 -10.14
CA ILE A 492 -5.79 -18.91 -11.38
C ILE A 492 -6.65 -18.31 -12.49
N GLY A 493 -7.93 -18.68 -12.60
CA GLY A 493 -8.84 -18.02 -13.54
C GLY A 493 -8.98 -16.51 -13.28
N GLN A 494 -8.97 -16.06 -12.01
CA GLN A 494 -8.98 -14.64 -11.66
C GLN A 494 -7.63 -13.94 -11.91
N TRP A 495 -6.52 -14.65 -11.77
CA TRP A 495 -5.17 -14.17 -12.09
C TRP A 495 -4.93 -14.08 -13.60
N GLU A 496 -5.46 -15.02 -14.37
CA GLU A 496 -5.52 -14.94 -15.83
C GLU A 496 -6.41 -13.79 -16.30
N HIS A 497 -7.54 -13.54 -15.63
CA HIS A 497 -8.38 -12.39 -15.98
C HIS A 497 -7.62 -11.06 -15.82
N LEU A 498 -6.70 -10.99 -14.86
CA LEU A 498 -5.91 -9.79 -14.58
C LEU A 498 -4.98 -9.38 -15.73
N THR A 499 -4.44 -10.33 -16.50
CA THR A 499 -3.64 -9.99 -17.70
C THR A 499 -4.47 -9.21 -18.73
N ARG A 500 -5.74 -9.61 -18.93
CA ARG A 500 -6.66 -8.89 -19.82
C ARG A 500 -7.01 -7.51 -19.27
N THR A 501 -7.14 -7.39 -17.96
CA THR A 501 -7.36 -6.12 -17.26
C THR A 501 -6.25 -5.11 -17.54
N ILE A 502 -5.01 -5.56 -17.51
CA ILE A 502 -3.84 -4.72 -17.78
C ILE A 502 -3.93 -4.12 -19.18
N HIS A 503 -4.37 -4.89 -20.18
CA HIS A 503 -4.46 -4.44 -21.57
C HIS A 503 -5.68 -3.54 -21.87
N THR A 504 -6.87 -3.93 -21.41
CA THR A 504 -8.17 -3.42 -21.91
C THR A 504 -8.54 -2.00 -21.50
N ARG A 505 -7.82 -1.37 -20.56
CA ARG A 505 -8.02 0.04 -20.20
C ARG A 505 -6.89 0.93 -20.74
N ARG A 506 -6.80 1.00 -22.07
CA ARG A 506 -6.09 2.10 -22.78
C ARG A 506 -6.57 3.45 -22.24
N GLY A 507 -5.63 4.26 -21.76
CA GLY A 507 -5.80 5.69 -21.51
C GLY A 507 -6.99 6.10 -20.62
N GLY A 508 -6.73 6.26 -19.32
CA GLY A 508 -7.42 7.35 -18.62
C GLY A 508 -7.08 8.69 -19.30
N PRO A 509 -7.88 9.76 -19.15
CA PRO A 509 -7.62 11.09 -19.75
C PRO A 509 -6.30 11.76 -19.29
N GLN A 510 -5.44 11.05 -18.56
CA GLN A 510 -4.25 11.51 -17.85
C GLN A 510 -2.94 11.06 -18.52
N LEU A 511 -2.93 10.04 -19.39
CA LEU A 511 -1.73 9.63 -20.12
C LEU A 511 -1.63 10.45 -21.40
N ALA A 512 -0.53 11.21 -21.54
CA ALA A 512 -0.36 12.20 -22.59
C ALA A 512 -0.03 11.59 -23.97
N THR A 513 0.52 10.38 -24.00
CA THR A 513 0.93 9.66 -25.22
C THR A 513 0.71 8.15 -25.11
N GLU A 514 0.59 7.45 -26.24
CA GLU A 514 0.53 5.97 -26.29
C GLU A 514 1.78 5.34 -25.64
N TRP A 515 2.93 6.01 -25.78
CA TRP A 515 4.18 5.58 -25.13
C TRP A 515 4.09 5.54 -23.60
N ASP A 516 3.53 6.57 -22.97
CA ASP A 516 3.40 6.61 -21.50
C ASP A 516 2.51 5.45 -21.00
N TRP A 517 1.51 5.06 -21.81
CA TRP A 517 0.72 3.86 -21.55
C TRP A 517 1.56 2.58 -21.70
N ARG A 518 2.31 2.42 -22.80
CA ARG A 518 3.14 1.22 -23.05
C ARG A 518 4.26 1.05 -22.03
N SER A 519 4.90 2.13 -21.60
CA SER A 519 5.88 2.15 -20.51
C SER A 519 5.26 1.62 -19.22
N ARG A 520 4.09 2.13 -18.85
CA ARG A 520 3.37 1.66 -17.67
C ARG A 520 2.93 0.21 -17.79
N GLU A 521 2.33 -0.17 -18.92
CA GLU A 521 1.91 -1.54 -19.21
C GLU A 521 3.10 -2.51 -19.10
N SER A 522 4.27 -2.10 -19.58
CA SER A 522 5.52 -2.86 -19.47
C SER A 522 5.88 -3.17 -18.04
N CYS A 523 5.91 -2.16 -17.17
CA CYS A 523 6.17 -2.37 -15.76
C CYS A 523 5.16 -3.35 -15.14
N LEU A 524 3.87 -3.23 -15.48
CA LEU A 524 2.81 -4.09 -14.94
C LEU A 524 2.95 -5.55 -15.38
N ARG A 525 3.23 -5.79 -16.66
CA ARG A 525 3.42 -7.12 -17.22
C ARG A 525 4.70 -7.77 -16.72
N THR A 526 5.76 -7.00 -16.53
CA THR A 526 6.99 -7.49 -15.88
C THR A 526 6.71 -8.03 -14.48
N VAL A 527 5.99 -7.26 -13.65
CA VAL A 527 5.61 -7.72 -12.30
C VAL A 527 4.73 -8.97 -12.37
N TYR A 528 3.78 -9.04 -13.31
CA TYR A 528 2.94 -10.21 -13.51
C TYR A 528 3.76 -11.46 -13.87
N LEU A 529 4.73 -11.35 -14.77
CA LEU A 529 5.62 -12.44 -15.17
C LEU A 529 6.51 -12.91 -14.02
N GLU A 530 7.14 -11.97 -13.29
CA GLU A 530 7.95 -12.29 -12.11
C GLU A 530 7.12 -13.06 -11.07
N ARG A 531 5.88 -12.63 -10.80
CA ARG A 531 5.00 -13.32 -9.85
C ARG A 531 4.58 -14.71 -10.32
N ASN A 532 4.31 -14.90 -11.61
CA ASN A 532 4.03 -16.24 -12.15
C ASN A 532 5.22 -17.19 -11.98
N GLY A 533 6.43 -16.76 -12.34
CA GLY A 533 7.60 -17.60 -12.15
C GLY A 533 7.86 -17.89 -10.67
N GLN A 534 7.61 -16.93 -9.77
CA GLN A 534 7.58 -17.16 -8.32
C GLN A 534 6.55 -18.22 -7.91
N PHE A 535 5.32 -18.22 -8.46
CA PHE A 535 4.32 -19.25 -8.15
C PHE A 535 4.78 -20.65 -8.57
N ILE A 536 5.44 -20.77 -9.72
CA ILE A 536 6.02 -22.04 -10.18
C ILE A 536 7.05 -22.52 -9.15
N VAL A 537 8.01 -21.67 -8.80
CA VAL A 537 9.09 -22.00 -7.85
C VAL A 537 8.53 -22.32 -6.46
N GLU A 538 7.58 -21.56 -5.94
CA GLU A 538 6.94 -21.80 -4.64
C GLU A 538 6.14 -23.11 -4.62
N SER A 539 5.40 -23.41 -5.69
CA SER A 539 4.65 -24.65 -5.78
C SER A 539 5.58 -25.86 -5.90
N VAL A 540 6.69 -25.75 -6.64
CA VAL A 540 7.72 -26.80 -6.73
C VAL A 540 8.40 -27.00 -5.37
N GLN A 541 8.81 -25.94 -4.70
CA GLN A 541 9.46 -25.98 -3.38
C GLN A 541 8.63 -26.71 -2.32
N VAL A 542 7.31 -26.63 -2.45
CA VAL A 542 6.35 -27.18 -1.51
C VAL A 542 5.84 -28.56 -1.96
N GLY A 543 6.22 -29.04 -3.14
CA GLY A 543 5.75 -30.31 -3.70
C GLY A 543 4.32 -30.27 -4.27
N ASN A 544 3.74 -29.08 -4.47
CA ASN A 544 2.39 -28.91 -4.99
C ASN A 544 2.35 -29.02 -6.53
N ILE A 545 2.15 -30.24 -7.02
CA ILE A 545 2.11 -30.56 -8.46
C ILE A 545 0.99 -29.79 -9.19
N ASP A 546 -0.23 -29.81 -8.65
CA ASP A 546 -1.38 -29.15 -9.28
C ASP A 546 -1.13 -27.62 -9.36
N GLY A 547 -0.55 -27.02 -8.32
CA GLY A 547 -0.16 -25.59 -8.31
C GLY A 547 0.93 -25.24 -9.32
N ALA A 548 1.98 -26.06 -9.41
CA ALA A 548 3.07 -25.87 -10.36
C ALA A 548 2.54 -25.99 -11.81
N ASN A 549 1.72 -27.00 -12.07
CA ASN A 549 1.14 -27.26 -13.39
C ASN A 549 0.31 -26.09 -13.90
N TRP A 550 -0.64 -25.62 -13.10
CA TRP A 550 -1.51 -24.51 -13.51
C TRP A 550 -0.74 -23.18 -13.62
N SER A 551 0.28 -22.97 -12.78
CA SER A 551 1.14 -21.79 -12.87
C SER A 551 1.98 -21.79 -14.14
N ILE A 552 2.52 -22.96 -14.54
CA ILE A 552 3.19 -23.15 -15.83
C ILE A 552 2.21 -22.89 -16.98
N ASP A 553 1.01 -23.46 -16.95
CA ASP A 553 0.00 -23.23 -17.99
C ASP A 553 -0.33 -21.75 -18.16
N THR A 554 -0.51 -21.03 -17.05
CA THR A 554 -0.75 -19.58 -17.06
C THR A 554 0.44 -18.83 -17.64
N PHE A 555 1.66 -19.22 -17.26
CA PHE A 555 2.90 -18.62 -17.73
C PHE A 555 3.09 -18.83 -19.24
N LEU A 556 2.77 -20.03 -19.76
CA LEU A 556 2.85 -20.34 -21.20
C LEU A 556 1.77 -19.61 -22.01
N GLN A 557 0.55 -19.51 -21.49
CA GLN A 557 -0.54 -18.79 -22.17
C GLN A 557 -0.30 -17.28 -22.28
N PHE A 558 0.68 -16.71 -21.55
CA PHE A 558 0.99 -15.29 -21.62
C PHE A 558 1.29 -14.83 -23.05
N ILE A 559 2.08 -15.61 -23.80
CA ILE A 559 2.52 -15.24 -25.15
C ILE A 559 1.36 -15.24 -26.16
N ASP A 560 0.48 -16.24 -26.08
CA ASP A 560 -0.72 -16.34 -26.91
C ASP A 560 -1.68 -15.16 -26.66
N ARG A 561 -1.69 -14.63 -25.44
CA ARG A 561 -2.51 -13.46 -25.11
C ARG A 561 -1.90 -12.19 -25.69
N ILE A 562 -0.59 -12.01 -25.55
CA ILE A 562 0.13 -10.85 -26.10
C ILE A 562 -0.04 -10.80 -27.62
N SER A 563 0.06 -11.92 -28.33
CA SER A 563 -0.12 -11.97 -29.79
C SER A 563 -1.55 -11.71 -30.25
N LEU A 564 -2.56 -11.93 -29.40
CA LEU A 564 -3.95 -11.55 -29.68
C LEU A 564 -4.23 -10.07 -29.36
N GLU A 565 -3.46 -9.48 -28.45
CA GLU A 565 -3.64 -8.13 -27.92
C GLU A 565 -2.82 -7.06 -28.68
N MET A 566 -1.74 -7.46 -29.35
CA MET A 566 -0.79 -6.56 -30.02
C MET A 566 -0.54 -7.02 -31.45
N ASP A 567 -0.38 -6.05 -32.36
CA ASP A 567 -0.16 -6.34 -33.77
C ASP A 567 1.29 -6.78 -34.01
N ASP A 568 1.48 -8.00 -34.52
CA ASP A 568 2.79 -8.59 -34.83
C ASP A 568 3.27 -8.25 -36.26
N ASN A 569 2.53 -7.40 -36.98
CA ASN A 569 2.84 -6.97 -38.35
C ASN A 569 4.19 -6.24 -38.50
N TYR A 570 4.85 -5.88 -37.40
CA TYR A 570 6.19 -5.29 -37.38
C TYR A 570 7.27 -6.37 -37.47
N TYR A 571 7.75 -6.65 -38.67
CA TYR A 571 8.91 -7.52 -38.86
C TYR A 571 10.21 -6.79 -38.52
N LEU A 572 10.66 -6.90 -37.27
CA LEU A 572 12.06 -6.62 -36.93
C LEU A 572 12.92 -7.81 -37.32
N SER A 573 14.18 -7.57 -37.71
CA SER A 573 15.10 -8.68 -37.94
C SER A 573 15.37 -9.42 -36.61
N PRO A 574 15.69 -10.72 -36.64
CA PRO A 574 15.97 -11.48 -35.42
C PRO A 574 17.07 -10.89 -34.53
N ASN A 575 18.01 -10.13 -35.12
CA ASN A 575 19.06 -9.46 -34.36
C ASN A 575 18.53 -8.20 -33.68
N GLU A 576 17.69 -7.42 -34.37
CA GLU A 576 17.06 -6.21 -33.82
C GLU A 576 16.06 -6.55 -32.72
N SER A 577 15.27 -7.61 -32.90
CA SER A 577 14.33 -8.07 -31.88
C SER A 577 15.04 -8.47 -30.59
N ASN A 578 16.28 -8.95 -30.65
CA ASN A 578 17.04 -9.38 -29.47
C ASN A 578 17.59 -8.21 -28.64
N GLU A 579 17.70 -7.00 -29.20
CA GLU A 579 18.16 -5.80 -28.48
C GLU A 579 17.03 -5.13 -27.68
N ILE A 580 15.77 -5.44 -28.02
CA ILE A 580 14.59 -4.85 -27.38
C ILE A 580 14.33 -5.52 -26.03
N ASN A 581 14.15 -4.73 -24.98
CA ASN A 581 13.81 -5.21 -23.64
C ASN A 581 12.84 -4.24 -22.94
N THR A 582 12.34 -4.61 -21.77
CA THR A 582 11.39 -3.78 -21.02
C THR A 582 11.99 -2.46 -20.57
N ALA A 583 13.30 -2.40 -20.30
CA ALA A 583 13.99 -1.16 -19.92
C ALA A 583 14.00 -0.14 -21.07
N LEU A 584 14.06 -0.60 -22.32
CA LEU A 584 13.93 0.28 -23.50
C LEU A 584 12.57 1.00 -23.53
N ILE A 585 11.49 0.34 -23.09
CA ILE A 585 10.14 0.91 -23.11
C ILE A 585 9.90 1.80 -21.89
N GLN A 586 10.53 1.45 -20.78
CA GLN A 586 10.39 2.20 -19.53
C GLN A 586 11.10 3.55 -19.59
N ASP A 587 12.22 3.65 -20.31
CA ASP A 587 12.99 4.89 -20.51
C ASP A 587 12.68 5.53 -21.88
N ARG A 588 11.95 6.64 -21.84
CA ARG A 588 11.57 7.40 -23.04
C ARG A 588 12.78 7.94 -23.81
N ASP A 589 13.82 8.39 -23.13
CA ASP A 589 15.02 8.95 -23.77
C ASP A 589 15.86 7.83 -24.41
N HIS A 590 15.88 6.65 -23.79
CA HIS A 590 16.48 5.46 -24.38
C HIS A 590 15.73 5.02 -25.64
N TYR A 591 14.39 4.96 -25.60
CA TYR A 591 13.60 4.66 -26.79
C TYR A 591 13.78 5.69 -27.90
N GLN A 592 13.78 6.99 -27.59
CA GLN A 592 13.96 8.02 -28.61
C GLN A 592 15.31 7.91 -29.31
N ARG A 593 16.38 7.60 -28.57
CA ARG A 593 17.70 7.31 -29.14
C ARG A 593 17.67 6.07 -30.03
N TRP A 594 17.13 4.97 -29.52
CA TRP A 594 16.98 3.74 -30.30
C TRP A 594 16.16 3.97 -31.57
N TYR A 595 15.02 4.67 -31.48
CA TYR A 595 14.16 5.00 -32.61
C TYR A 595 14.93 5.85 -33.63
N HIS A 596 15.64 6.89 -33.19
CA HIS A 596 16.41 7.75 -34.09
C HIS A 596 17.53 6.99 -34.82
N ASP A 597 18.26 6.12 -34.11
CA ASP A 597 19.37 5.34 -34.66
C ASP A 597 18.92 4.24 -35.64
N ASN A 598 17.65 3.86 -35.56
CA ASN A 598 17.04 2.77 -36.33
C ASN A 598 16.03 3.26 -37.38
N LYS A 599 15.58 4.51 -37.32
CA LYS A 599 14.58 5.08 -38.24
C LYS A 599 14.98 5.00 -39.71
N GLU A 600 16.25 5.26 -40.02
CA GLU A 600 16.76 5.23 -41.40
C GLU A 600 17.13 3.83 -41.90
N LYS A 601 17.35 2.88 -40.98
CA LYS A 601 17.80 1.52 -41.31
C LYS A 601 16.67 0.54 -41.65
N HIS A 602 15.44 0.76 -41.15
CA HIS A 602 14.46 -0.33 -40.99
C HIS A 602 13.08 -0.16 -41.66
N TYR A 603 12.92 0.56 -42.78
CA TYR A 603 11.60 0.82 -43.42
C TYR A 603 10.53 1.46 -42.49
N LEU A 604 10.90 1.83 -41.27
CA LEU A 604 10.08 2.46 -40.22
C LEU A 604 9.53 3.83 -40.65
N THR A 605 10.00 4.36 -41.78
CA THR A 605 9.51 5.60 -42.40
C THR A 605 8.05 5.55 -42.86
N HIS A 606 7.46 4.36 -42.97
CA HIS A 606 6.08 4.16 -43.45
C HIS A 606 5.05 3.96 -42.31
N TYR A 607 5.50 3.88 -41.06
CA TYR A 607 4.64 3.61 -39.90
C TYR A 607 4.57 4.83 -38.98
N ASP A 608 3.41 5.01 -38.33
CA ASP A 608 3.23 6.05 -37.33
C ASP A 608 4.09 5.75 -36.08
N SER A 609 4.42 6.75 -35.27
CA SER A 609 5.22 6.54 -34.05
C SER A 609 4.54 5.63 -33.04
N ASP A 610 3.21 5.70 -32.97
CA ASP A 610 2.39 4.90 -32.04
C ASP A 610 2.35 3.43 -32.46
N ASP A 611 2.28 3.22 -33.77
CA ASP A 611 2.34 1.95 -34.46
C ASP A 611 3.66 1.20 -34.18
N ILE A 612 4.79 1.91 -34.21
CA ILE A 612 6.11 1.37 -33.89
C ILE A 612 6.26 1.06 -32.39
N ALA A 613 5.65 1.88 -31.52
CA ALA A 613 5.66 1.63 -30.08
C ALA A 613 4.96 0.30 -29.74
N ASP A 614 3.88 -0.05 -30.44
CA ASP A 614 3.17 -1.32 -30.27
C ASP A 614 4.02 -2.53 -30.68
N GLY A 615 4.72 -2.45 -31.82
CA GLY A 615 5.65 -3.50 -32.25
C GLY A 615 6.84 -3.67 -31.29
N VAL A 616 7.44 -2.58 -30.83
CA VAL A 616 8.53 -2.63 -29.83
C VAL A 616 8.03 -3.20 -28.49
N ALA A 617 6.82 -2.83 -28.07
CA ALA A 617 6.16 -3.40 -26.89
C ALA A 617 5.95 -4.91 -26.99
N TYR A 618 5.46 -5.38 -28.14
CA TYR A 618 5.33 -6.80 -28.42
C TYR A 618 6.64 -7.56 -28.20
N TYR A 619 7.73 -7.14 -28.86
CA TYR A 619 9.03 -7.81 -28.74
C TYR A 619 9.63 -7.72 -27.34
N ALA A 620 9.48 -6.59 -26.64
CA ALA A 620 9.95 -6.46 -25.27
C ALA A 620 9.23 -7.43 -24.32
N PHE A 621 7.91 -7.62 -24.49
CA PHE A 621 7.15 -8.57 -23.66
C PHE A 621 7.50 -10.02 -23.98
N CYS A 622 7.71 -10.35 -25.25
CA CYS A 622 8.19 -11.67 -25.66
C CYS A 622 9.56 -11.96 -25.03
N ASN A 623 10.51 -11.04 -25.17
CA ASN A 623 11.84 -11.19 -24.61
C ASN A 623 11.84 -11.26 -23.10
N ARG A 624 11.04 -10.42 -22.42
CA ARG A 624 10.91 -10.49 -20.97
C ARG A 624 10.33 -11.82 -20.50
N TRP A 625 9.36 -12.37 -21.22
CA TRP A 625 8.80 -13.69 -20.94
C TRP A 625 9.88 -14.78 -21.06
N VAL A 626 10.64 -14.81 -22.17
CA VAL A 626 11.72 -15.80 -22.36
C VAL A 626 12.82 -15.65 -21.30
N ASP A 627 13.21 -14.42 -20.96
CA ASP A 627 14.26 -14.16 -19.96
C ASP A 627 13.81 -14.54 -18.55
N THR A 628 12.55 -14.28 -18.22
CA THR A 628 11.95 -14.74 -16.96
C THR A 628 11.89 -16.27 -16.93
N ALA A 629 11.52 -16.92 -18.03
CA ALA A 629 11.50 -18.38 -18.17
C ALA A 629 12.88 -18.98 -17.96
N LEU A 630 13.92 -18.40 -18.59
CA LEU A 630 15.31 -18.82 -18.41
C LEU A 630 15.71 -18.71 -16.94
N ALA A 631 15.48 -17.56 -16.31
CA ALA A 631 15.81 -17.36 -14.90
C ALA A 631 15.09 -18.38 -13.98
N THR A 632 13.79 -18.64 -14.20
CA THR A 632 13.04 -19.67 -13.47
C THR A 632 13.65 -21.06 -13.68
N ILE A 633 13.96 -21.44 -14.94
CA ILE A 633 14.57 -22.73 -15.27
C ILE A 633 15.94 -22.89 -14.60
N LEU A 634 16.80 -21.86 -14.65
CA LEU A 634 18.13 -21.92 -14.07
C LEU A 634 18.09 -22.17 -12.57
N VAL A 635 17.16 -21.52 -11.86
CA VAL A 635 16.92 -21.73 -10.44
C VAL A 635 16.41 -23.16 -10.18
N LEU A 636 15.42 -23.64 -10.94
CA LEU A 636 14.90 -25.00 -10.76
C LEU A 636 15.95 -26.09 -11.06
N ILE A 637 16.80 -25.90 -12.08
CA ILE A 637 17.93 -26.80 -12.36
C ILE A 637 18.94 -26.75 -11.20
N ASP A 638 19.27 -25.56 -10.70
CA ASP A 638 20.21 -25.42 -9.58
C ASP A 638 19.73 -26.18 -8.34
N TRP A 639 18.44 -26.10 -8.05
CA TRP A 639 17.81 -26.85 -6.96
C TRP A 639 17.85 -28.37 -7.15
N THR A 640 17.90 -28.84 -8.40
CA THR A 640 18.10 -30.26 -8.72
C THR A 640 19.55 -30.70 -8.59
N LEU A 641 20.50 -29.83 -8.93
CA LEU A 641 21.93 -30.12 -8.90
C LEU A 641 22.52 -30.04 -7.49
N TYR A 642 22.01 -29.12 -6.66
CA TYR A 642 22.51 -28.85 -5.32
C TYR A 642 21.39 -28.94 -4.26
N PRO A 643 20.93 -30.16 -3.91
CA PRO A 643 19.99 -30.37 -2.81
C PRO A 643 20.56 -29.82 -1.49
N LYS A 644 19.76 -29.13 -0.67
CA LYS A 644 20.22 -28.68 0.66
C LYS A 644 20.30 -29.87 1.64
N PRO A 645 21.42 -30.05 2.36
CA PRO A 645 21.61 -31.16 3.30
C PRO A 645 20.82 -31.03 4.62
N ASP A 646 20.31 -29.85 4.98
CA ASP A 646 19.71 -29.56 6.31
C ASP A 646 18.18 -29.71 6.39
N ARG A 647 17.49 -30.19 5.34
CA ARG A 647 16.07 -30.55 5.47
C ARG A 647 15.97 -32.01 5.91
N ASP A 648 15.82 -32.24 7.22
CA ASP A 648 15.57 -33.54 7.89
C ASP A 648 14.30 -34.30 7.43
N VAL A 649 13.71 -33.93 6.29
CA VAL A 649 12.54 -34.59 5.71
C VAL A 649 12.89 -34.97 4.28
N ASP A 650 12.89 -36.28 4.00
CA ASP A 650 13.08 -36.91 2.69
C ASP A 650 12.06 -36.39 1.65
N PHE A 651 12.24 -35.18 1.16
CA PHE A 651 11.53 -34.67 -0.02
C PHE A 651 12.28 -35.08 -1.29
N GLU A 652 12.51 -36.39 -1.49
CA GLU A 652 13.02 -36.94 -2.77
C GLU A 652 12.18 -36.48 -3.99
N ASN A 653 10.93 -36.03 -3.75
CA ASN A 653 10.00 -35.58 -4.78
C ASN A 653 10.23 -34.14 -5.29
N ASP A 654 10.97 -33.28 -4.57
CA ASP A 654 11.18 -31.88 -4.97
C ASP A 654 12.04 -31.80 -6.26
N HIS A 655 13.02 -32.68 -6.38
CA HIS A 655 13.88 -32.77 -7.57
C HIS A 655 13.11 -33.27 -8.79
N VAL A 656 12.25 -34.28 -8.60
CA VAL A 656 11.40 -34.84 -9.68
C VAL A 656 10.43 -33.77 -10.20
N LEU A 657 9.79 -33.03 -9.31
CA LEU A 657 8.86 -31.97 -9.69
C LEU A 657 9.58 -30.78 -10.34
N SER A 658 10.79 -30.45 -9.88
CA SER A 658 11.63 -29.42 -10.50
C SER A 658 12.00 -29.82 -11.94
N ILE A 659 12.42 -31.07 -12.17
CA ILE A 659 12.73 -31.58 -13.51
C ILE A 659 11.49 -31.57 -14.41
N GLU A 660 10.34 -31.99 -13.90
CA GLU A 660 9.09 -31.99 -14.67
C GLU A 660 8.66 -30.57 -15.02
N ALA A 661 8.76 -29.62 -14.08
CA ALA A 661 8.49 -28.22 -14.33
C ALA A 661 9.42 -27.64 -15.41
N VAL A 662 10.73 -27.92 -15.34
CA VAL A 662 11.72 -27.52 -16.35
C VAL A 662 11.35 -28.11 -17.72
N LYS A 663 11.07 -29.42 -17.80
CA LYS A 663 10.65 -30.08 -19.05
C LYS A 663 9.42 -29.43 -19.65
N ARG A 664 8.41 -29.13 -18.84
CA ARG A 664 7.16 -28.54 -19.32
C ARG A 664 7.35 -27.11 -19.83
N ILE A 665 8.19 -26.30 -19.18
CA ILE A 665 8.52 -24.95 -19.66
C ILE A 665 9.35 -25.03 -20.95
N VAL A 666 10.38 -25.89 -21.00
CA VAL A 666 11.24 -26.10 -22.17
C VAL A 666 10.45 -26.63 -23.37
N HIS A 667 9.59 -27.63 -23.17
CA HIS A 667 8.79 -28.23 -24.25
C HIS A 667 7.43 -27.55 -24.47
N LEU A 668 7.16 -26.43 -23.78
CA LEU A 668 5.92 -25.66 -23.88
C LEU A 668 4.65 -26.54 -23.78
N ILE A 669 4.61 -27.46 -22.80
CA ILE A 669 3.54 -28.47 -22.64
C ILE A 669 2.47 -28.00 -21.64
N PRO A 670 1.23 -27.66 -22.06
CA PRO A 670 0.12 -27.35 -21.15
C PRO A 670 -0.59 -28.62 -20.62
N GLU A 671 -1.25 -28.53 -19.46
CA GLU A 671 -1.78 -29.67 -18.69
C GLU A 671 -2.98 -30.34 -19.39
N ASP A 672 -3.89 -29.54 -19.94
CA ASP A 672 -5.19 -30.03 -20.44
C ASP A 672 -5.25 -30.29 -21.95
N LYS A 673 -4.19 -29.98 -22.71
CA LYS A 673 -4.28 -29.85 -24.16
C LYS A 673 -3.04 -30.37 -24.88
N LYS A 674 -3.01 -31.69 -25.11
CA LYS A 674 -2.12 -32.32 -26.12
C LYS A 674 -2.32 -31.77 -27.56
N ASP A 675 -3.39 -31.00 -27.80
CA ASP A 675 -3.78 -30.49 -29.12
C ASP A 675 -3.89 -28.95 -29.25
N VAL A 676 -3.56 -28.16 -28.22
CA VAL A 676 -3.45 -26.70 -28.43
C VAL A 676 -2.10 -26.38 -29.05
N ARG A 677 -2.13 -26.13 -30.35
CA ARG A 677 -1.09 -25.39 -31.03
C ARG A 677 -1.09 -23.96 -30.46
N ILE A 678 -0.15 -23.68 -29.57
CA ILE A 678 0.34 -22.30 -29.36
C ILE A 678 0.63 -21.76 -30.76
N ASN A 679 0.16 -20.55 -31.07
CA ASN A 679 0.25 -20.05 -32.43
C ASN A 679 1.67 -19.50 -32.66
N TYR A 680 2.63 -20.41 -32.90
CA TYR A 680 4.08 -20.15 -33.04
C TYR A 680 4.49 -19.24 -34.21
N ARG A 681 3.56 -18.55 -34.87
CA ARG A 681 3.87 -17.70 -36.03
C ARG A 681 4.58 -16.41 -35.66
N SER A 682 4.50 -15.96 -34.40
CA SER A 682 4.91 -14.63 -33.98
C SER A 682 6.15 -14.59 -33.07
N VAL A 683 6.59 -15.74 -32.55
CA VAL A 683 7.90 -15.89 -31.87
C VAL A 683 8.85 -16.56 -32.86
N PRO A 684 10.07 -16.06 -33.09
CA PRO A 684 11.06 -16.68 -33.97
C PRO A 684 11.66 -17.96 -33.34
N MET A 685 10.80 -18.88 -32.89
CA MET A 685 11.17 -20.15 -32.28
C MET A 685 10.62 -21.29 -33.12
N THR A 686 11.53 -22.12 -33.62
CA THR A 686 11.23 -23.27 -34.45
C THR A 686 10.70 -24.43 -33.59
N GLY A 687 9.42 -24.75 -33.70
CA GLY A 687 8.93 -26.11 -33.40
C GLY A 687 8.37 -26.40 -32.00
N GLY A 688 8.03 -25.38 -31.21
CA GLY A 688 7.33 -25.58 -29.93
C GLY A 688 8.21 -26.07 -28.78
N VAL A 689 9.52 -25.85 -28.87
CA VAL A 689 10.47 -26.07 -27.79
C VAL A 689 11.24 -24.75 -27.56
N LEU A 690 11.18 -24.25 -26.33
CA LEU A 690 11.98 -23.15 -25.81
C LEU A 690 13.41 -23.63 -25.57
N PHE A 691 14.42 -22.90 -26.03
CA PHE A 691 15.84 -23.28 -25.90
C PHE A 691 16.19 -24.57 -26.65
N SER A 692 15.57 -24.77 -27.80
CA SER A 692 15.80 -25.93 -28.68
C SER A 692 17.19 -25.94 -29.30
N GLU A 693 17.80 -24.75 -29.44
CA GLU A 693 19.16 -24.57 -29.92
C GLU A 693 19.99 -23.78 -28.90
N PRO A 694 21.30 -24.07 -28.78
CA PRO A 694 22.21 -23.27 -27.94
C PRO A 694 22.14 -21.77 -28.25
N ARG A 695 21.88 -21.42 -29.51
CA ARG A 695 21.75 -20.03 -29.96
C ARG A 695 20.66 -19.26 -29.20
N GLU A 696 19.53 -19.90 -28.88
CA GLU A 696 18.43 -19.24 -28.16
C GLU A 696 18.84 -18.88 -26.73
N ILE A 697 19.54 -19.80 -26.06
CA ILE A 697 20.12 -19.58 -24.73
C ILE A 697 21.13 -18.43 -24.78
N PHE A 698 22.05 -18.45 -25.75
CA PHE A 698 23.04 -17.38 -25.91
C PHE A 698 22.40 -16.04 -26.22
N ASN A 699 21.35 -15.98 -27.05
CA ASN A 699 20.64 -14.73 -27.34
C ASN A 699 20.01 -14.12 -26.07
N CYS A 700 19.39 -14.95 -25.21
CA CYS A 700 18.88 -14.51 -23.91
C CYS A 700 19.98 -13.97 -23.01
N LEU A 701 21.07 -14.73 -22.84
CA LEU A 701 22.20 -14.31 -22.02
C LEU A 701 22.79 -13.01 -22.56
N LEU A 702 23.02 -12.91 -23.86
CA LEU A 702 23.51 -11.67 -24.49
C LEU A 702 22.56 -10.51 -24.25
N ARG A 703 21.24 -10.68 -24.39
CA ARG A 703 20.28 -9.61 -24.11
C ARG A 703 20.32 -9.17 -22.64
N ILE A 704 20.46 -10.10 -21.70
CA ILE A 704 20.56 -9.81 -20.27
C ILE A 704 21.89 -9.07 -19.94
N PHE A 705 23.01 -9.49 -20.54
CA PHE A 705 24.33 -8.94 -20.25
C PHE A 705 24.71 -7.69 -21.06
N ALA A 706 24.17 -7.51 -22.26
CA ALA A 706 24.59 -6.45 -23.20
C ALA A 706 23.97 -5.08 -22.92
N THR A 707 23.06 -4.95 -21.94
CA THR A 707 22.51 -3.63 -21.59
C THR A 707 23.61 -2.75 -20.97
N GLY A 708 23.91 -1.63 -21.65
CA GLY A 708 25.14 -0.83 -21.53
C GLY A 708 25.46 -0.16 -20.17
N ASN A 709 24.81 -0.55 -19.08
CA ASN A 709 25.10 -0.13 -17.72
C ASN A 709 24.86 -1.29 -16.75
N ARG A 710 25.58 -2.41 -16.90
CA ARG A 710 25.44 -3.63 -16.07
C ARG A 710 25.38 -3.37 -14.55
N TRP A 711 26.01 -2.30 -14.09
CA TRP A 711 26.10 -1.90 -12.68
C TRP A 711 25.08 -0.84 -12.25
N SER A 712 24.24 -0.33 -13.16
CA SER A 712 23.15 0.56 -12.79
C SER A 712 22.02 -0.24 -12.17
N GLU A 713 21.47 0.25 -11.05
CA GLU A 713 20.30 -0.35 -10.38
C GLU A 713 19.04 -0.38 -11.27
N SER A 714 19.01 0.45 -12.31
CA SER A 714 17.95 0.56 -13.31
C SER A 714 18.22 -0.23 -14.60
N SER A 715 19.29 -1.03 -14.66
CA SER A 715 19.59 -1.85 -15.83
C SER A 715 18.70 -3.09 -15.93
N TYR A 716 18.51 -3.59 -17.14
CA TYR A 716 17.77 -4.84 -17.37
C TYR A 716 18.44 -6.03 -16.67
N TYR A 717 19.78 -6.04 -16.62
CA TYR A 717 20.55 -6.98 -15.81
C TYR A 717 20.13 -6.93 -14.35
N ALA A 718 20.11 -5.73 -13.74
CA ALA A 718 19.72 -5.57 -12.34
C ALA A 718 18.27 -5.99 -12.08
N GLU A 719 17.35 -5.78 -13.04
CA GLU A 719 15.97 -6.29 -12.94
C GLU A 719 15.92 -7.83 -12.86
N ILE A 720 16.62 -8.52 -13.76
CA ILE A 720 16.65 -10.00 -13.79
C ILE A 720 17.40 -10.55 -12.57
N SER A 721 18.51 -9.94 -12.17
CA SER A 721 19.26 -10.35 -10.97
C SER A 721 18.41 -10.17 -9.70
N LYS A 722 17.68 -9.04 -9.56
CA LYS A 722 16.71 -8.86 -8.45
C LYS A 722 15.61 -9.92 -8.48
N TYR A 723 15.18 -10.36 -9.65
CA TYR A 723 14.20 -11.44 -9.78
C TYR A 723 14.77 -12.80 -9.33
N ILE A 724 15.98 -13.15 -9.79
CA ILE A 724 16.71 -14.35 -9.38
C ILE A 724 16.95 -14.35 -7.87
N GLU A 725 17.41 -13.24 -7.32
CA GLU A 725 17.62 -13.08 -5.89
C GLU A 725 16.34 -13.38 -5.09
N LYS A 726 15.19 -12.83 -5.53
CA LYS A 726 13.88 -13.13 -4.91
C LYS A 726 13.56 -14.62 -4.94
N LEU A 727 13.82 -15.31 -6.06
CA LEU A 727 13.57 -16.76 -6.17
C LEU A 727 14.50 -17.56 -5.24
N CYS A 728 15.79 -17.24 -5.21
CA CYS A 728 16.78 -17.91 -4.38
C CYS A 728 16.51 -17.70 -2.88
N GLN A 729 16.06 -16.49 -2.50
CA GLN A 729 15.66 -16.17 -1.13
C GLN A 729 14.56 -17.12 -0.60
N MET A 730 13.75 -17.72 -1.46
CA MET A 730 12.71 -18.68 -1.04
C MET A 730 13.31 -19.97 -0.47
N GLN A 731 14.54 -20.33 -0.84
CA GLN A 731 15.22 -21.50 -0.28
C GLN A 731 15.87 -21.24 1.08
N GLU A 732 16.05 -19.99 1.50
CA GLU A 732 16.73 -19.68 2.76
C GLU A 732 15.83 -19.99 3.96
N THR A 733 16.23 -20.97 4.77
CA THR A 733 15.63 -21.24 6.08
C THR A 733 16.15 -20.19 7.06
N ASP A 734 15.24 -19.44 7.68
CA ASP A 734 15.48 -18.47 8.75
C ASP A 734 16.22 -17.17 8.38
N ARG A 735 15.43 -16.15 7.99
CA ARG A 735 15.80 -14.75 8.24
C ARG A 735 14.97 -14.20 9.39
N VAL A 736 15.64 -13.57 10.37
CA VAL A 736 14.99 -12.84 11.45
C VAL A 736 14.36 -11.59 10.85
N THR A 737 13.02 -11.52 10.88
CA THR A 737 12.25 -10.35 10.43
C THR A 737 12.73 -9.08 11.14
N GLY A 738 13.10 -8.04 10.39
CA GLY A 738 13.51 -6.73 10.93
C GLY A 738 15.00 -6.40 10.80
N ARG A 739 15.85 -7.32 10.34
CA ARG A 739 17.21 -6.97 9.89
C ARG A 739 17.17 -6.49 8.45
N VAL A 740 17.64 -5.28 8.19
CA VAL A 740 18.14 -4.88 6.87
C VAL A 740 19.39 -5.73 6.65
N TYR A 741 19.22 -6.85 5.96
CA TYR A 741 20.35 -7.48 5.30
C TYR A 741 20.82 -6.42 4.30
N SER A 742 22.00 -5.87 4.54
CA SER A 742 22.63 -5.03 3.54
C SER A 742 22.58 -5.83 2.23
N GLY A 743 22.23 -5.21 1.11
CA GLY A 743 22.23 -5.85 -0.22
C GLY A 743 23.61 -6.34 -0.69
N TYR A 744 24.50 -6.66 0.26
CA TYR A 744 25.79 -7.30 0.13
C TYR A 744 25.65 -8.83 0.20
N GLY A 745 24.67 -9.38 -0.50
CA GLY A 745 24.71 -10.73 -1.04
C GLY A 745 24.97 -10.62 -2.54
N GLY A 746 26.08 -9.97 -2.93
CA GLY A 746 26.38 -9.58 -4.31
C GLY A 746 26.71 -10.72 -5.27
N ASP A 747 26.34 -11.97 -4.96
CA ASP A 747 26.82 -13.16 -5.69
C ASP A 747 25.69 -14.05 -6.25
N LEU A 748 24.40 -13.67 -6.13
CA LEU A 748 23.27 -14.42 -6.73
C LEU A 748 22.68 -13.66 -7.92
N ASP A 749 23.36 -13.78 -9.06
CA ASP A 749 22.92 -13.28 -10.36
C ASP A 749 22.92 -14.41 -11.40
N VAL A 750 22.65 -14.08 -12.67
CA VAL A 750 22.68 -15.09 -13.76
C VAL A 750 24.04 -15.81 -13.86
N GLU A 751 25.14 -15.15 -13.50
CA GLU A 751 26.48 -15.74 -13.54
C GLU A 751 26.74 -16.75 -12.42
N ALA A 752 25.95 -16.72 -11.34
CA ALA A 752 25.98 -17.74 -10.29
C ALA A 752 25.57 -19.13 -10.84
N PHE A 753 24.72 -19.16 -11.87
CA PHE A 753 24.10 -20.37 -12.41
C PHE A 753 24.89 -21.05 -13.55
N LYS A 754 26.23 -20.93 -13.57
CA LYS A 754 27.07 -21.52 -14.64
C LYS A 754 26.85 -23.03 -14.81
N GLY A 755 26.65 -23.75 -13.71
CA GLY A 755 26.34 -25.19 -13.71
C GLY A 755 25.01 -25.46 -14.43
N SER A 756 23.94 -24.77 -14.02
CA SER A 756 22.61 -24.88 -14.63
C SER A 756 22.59 -24.47 -16.11
N ILE A 757 23.32 -23.41 -16.48
CA ILE A 757 23.49 -22.99 -17.88
C ILE A 757 24.18 -24.10 -18.68
N GLY A 758 25.23 -24.72 -18.13
CA GLY A 758 25.92 -25.85 -18.75
C GLY A 758 25.01 -27.04 -19.01
N VAL A 759 24.18 -27.41 -18.02
CA VAL A 759 23.18 -28.48 -18.17
C VAL A 759 22.16 -28.15 -19.25
N LEU A 760 21.62 -26.92 -19.24
CA LEU A 760 20.65 -26.50 -20.25
C LEU A 760 21.24 -26.51 -21.67
N LEU A 761 22.49 -26.07 -21.83
CA LEU A 761 23.21 -26.12 -23.10
C LEU A 761 23.41 -27.57 -23.58
N LEU A 762 23.79 -28.48 -22.70
CA LEU A 762 23.94 -29.90 -23.04
C LEU A 762 22.61 -30.51 -23.51
N CYS A 763 21.50 -30.17 -22.84
CA CYS A 763 20.17 -30.63 -23.23
C CYS A 763 19.67 -30.06 -24.57
N SER A 764 20.19 -28.90 -24.99
CA SER A 764 19.86 -28.28 -26.29
C SER A 764 20.66 -28.85 -27.47
N ILE A 765 21.56 -29.82 -27.24
CA ILE A 765 22.31 -30.47 -28.33
C ILE A 765 21.43 -31.56 -28.96
N PRO A 766 21.19 -31.55 -30.29
CA PRO A 766 20.13 -32.34 -30.94
C PRO A 766 20.22 -33.86 -30.85
N ASP A 767 21.35 -34.42 -30.39
CA ASP A 767 21.68 -35.82 -30.57
C ASP A 767 21.19 -36.76 -29.46
N LYS A 768 20.29 -36.32 -28.56
CA LYS A 768 19.31 -37.12 -27.76
C LYS A 768 18.77 -36.36 -26.53
N PRO A 769 17.83 -35.41 -26.68
CA PRO A 769 17.31 -34.62 -25.57
C PRO A 769 16.67 -35.47 -24.44
N ASP A 770 15.97 -36.56 -24.78
CA ASP A 770 15.26 -37.40 -23.78
C ASP A 770 16.19 -38.26 -22.90
N GLU A 771 17.35 -38.70 -23.42
CA GLU A 771 18.33 -39.43 -22.60
C GLU A 771 19.02 -38.45 -21.63
N TYR A 772 19.37 -37.23 -22.03
CA TYR A 772 20.07 -36.29 -21.16
C TYR A 772 19.24 -35.78 -19.98
N TYR A 773 17.94 -35.51 -20.15
CA TYR A 773 17.07 -35.10 -19.03
C TYR A 773 16.71 -36.24 -18.06
N GLN A 774 16.85 -37.50 -18.48
CA GLN A 774 16.68 -38.66 -17.60
C GLN A 774 17.99 -39.07 -16.92
N VAL A 775 19.13 -38.83 -17.58
CA VAL A 775 20.43 -39.34 -17.17
C VAL A 775 21.25 -38.33 -16.36
N LEU A 776 21.16 -37.02 -16.63
CA LEU A 776 22.04 -36.04 -15.97
C LEU A 776 21.77 -35.84 -14.47
N PRO A 777 20.53 -35.67 -13.97
CA PRO A 777 20.33 -35.49 -12.53
C PRO A 777 20.68 -36.76 -11.75
N GLU A 778 20.25 -37.94 -12.22
CA GLU A 778 20.54 -39.21 -11.53
C GLU A 778 22.01 -39.61 -11.62
N GLN A 779 22.64 -39.62 -12.81
CA GLN A 779 24.05 -40.02 -12.92
C GLN A 779 25.02 -38.98 -12.36
N TRP A 780 24.74 -37.67 -12.50
CA TRP A 780 25.65 -36.65 -11.97
C TRP A 780 25.59 -36.59 -10.44
N VAL A 781 24.40 -36.72 -9.83
CA VAL A 781 24.24 -36.89 -8.37
C VAL A 781 24.89 -38.20 -7.90
N ILE A 782 24.74 -39.31 -8.63
CA ILE A 782 25.39 -40.59 -8.26
C ILE A 782 26.92 -40.53 -8.40
N GLU A 783 27.46 -39.85 -9.42
CA GLU A 783 28.90 -39.76 -9.66
C GLU A 783 29.60 -38.73 -8.75
N HIS A 784 28.91 -37.69 -8.29
CA HIS A 784 29.51 -36.59 -7.51
C HIS A 784 29.03 -36.50 -6.04
N ALA A 785 28.01 -37.25 -5.62
CA ALA A 785 27.67 -37.42 -4.20
C ALA A 785 28.75 -38.19 -3.40
N GLY A 786 29.77 -38.73 -4.08
CA GLY A 786 30.92 -39.38 -3.45
C GLY A 786 32.14 -38.48 -3.23
N GLU A 787 32.14 -37.21 -3.66
CA GLU A 787 33.34 -36.35 -3.64
C GLU A 787 33.18 -35.01 -2.85
N ASN A 788 32.24 -34.91 -1.90
CA ASN A 788 32.26 -33.85 -0.88
C ASN A 788 32.19 -34.43 0.54
#